data_AF-A0A0D2DPR6-F1
#
_entry.id   AF-A0A0D2DPR6-F1
#
_cell.length_a   1.000
_cell.length_b   1.000
_cell.length_c   1.000
_cell.angle_alpha   90.00
_cell.angle_beta   90.00
_cell.angle_gamma   90.00
#
_symmetry.space_group_name_H-M   'P 1'
#
loop_
_entity.id
_entity.type
_entity.pdbx_description
1 polymer ?
#
loop_
_entity_poly.entity_id
_entity_poly.type
_entity_poly.pdbx_seq_one_letter_code
_entity_poly.pdbx_strand_id
1 'polypeptide(L)'
;MSDGPRESLSTYTKERVRSIYQDGLRRKNSNAIGQPRTFEARSIEHDATSELFYIFSAAQQKERLREMGRSYFRAVQESQDHVARLDDKIASLMSCCYDGVLDEDYMVSQTCALLSRIPGTPPLHRALSSMFSGHKFNWGYFEGVHHSHVLLNQDTWEKLLVTKWIDSNTVRIALTIVQMRDGTSSNLVNHFRQYLNTLAEISEATFTLLYRCNDVVEQQSWLLASSFLWTCWYRGLMLHLHSALHFHLRFGYNVGALDRLDMRQPLPQMGVLSSPSKPSAYLCPWAFELLRSDRASVSQDFRRFHQRFSTLHGQKPARCLGDPCRPCNGQGPTHCQRFTGLKIIDQSAHDGSCDGQCQSLFWDEASYRSVAGARAVSIVDTNEEFIRYCQASRKTIAVSHVWAHGAGGRPHTGFNACLHQRLVRIARENDCDSYWMDTPCIPEDHQLRAEAISHINKVFNTSSITLVWDRDLMSIDISRPSMEIQEAILCTLLVCDWTLRSWTLLESMRARHNIHLLCKDNKTVALRDCLLNVHHAGAIDIATLLLTSQQLLPAIQYDGEEPDDELQRQMKGYVPVEEALHLLARRHASRPGDSVVILSLLIDDKPVYTAEAFWKSKIGQSLYSGVLFSSQPRLRCKGFGWAPSQPELPLAVLSGDSPHSQEYLFDGSLSWPAIITRDGLDATFATFEIPELEQESSSSSSSSPLQHVLTNLAQKFPWPGSRRRQLSQIQILRDHFHLERYKHSLLLLPVVANSSRSAPFNAYRGRSNGLLFAVVGSHDEDRRTWHWLGTFEWDLNRPPLPKKRKEREKVLIV
;
A
#
# COMPACT_ATOMS: atom_id res chain seq x y z
N MET A 1 -26.49 -0.19 0.32
CA MET A 1 -26.47 -1.14 -0.83
C MET A 1 -26.57 -0.38 -2.16
N SER A 2 -25.67 -0.59 -3.15
CA SER A 2 -25.91 -0.49 -4.63
C SER A 2 -24.80 0.01 -5.58
N ASP A 3 -23.52 -0.26 -5.35
CA ASP A 3 -22.46 -0.04 -6.40
C ASP A 3 -21.81 -1.35 -6.90
N GLY A 4 -22.28 -2.50 -6.44
CA GLY A 4 -21.77 -3.81 -6.87
C GLY A 4 -22.48 -4.33 -8.11
N PRO A 5 -21.96 -5.39 -8.76
CA PRO A 5 -22.66 -6.03 -9.87
C PRO A 5 -24.00 -6.60 -9.36
N ARG A 6 -25.09 -6.27 -10.04
CA ARG A 6 -26.42 -6.82 -9.76
C ARG A 6 -26.68 -7.99 -10.69
N GLU A 7 -27.28 -9.05 -10.15
CA GLU A 7 -27.67 -10.22 -10.92
C GLU A 7 -28.43 -9.81 -12.19
N SER A 8 -27.88 -10.19 -13.34
CA SER A 8 -28.38 -9.81 -14.66
C SER A 8 -27.64 -10.60 -15.75
N LEU A 9 -28.25 -10.69 -16.93
CA LEU A 9 -27.65 -11.36 -18.09
C LEU A 9 -26.33 -10.72 -18.56
N SER A 10 -26.05 -9.48 -18.17
CA SER A 10 -24.82 -8.75 -18.53
C SER A 10 -23.71 -8.85 -17.48
N THR A 11 -23.95 -9.52 -16.35
CA THR A 11 -22.97 -9.65 -15.25
C THR A 11 -22.77 -11.10 -14.83
N TYR A 12 -23.67 -11.64 -14.00
CA TYR A 12 -23.76 -13.02 -13.57
C TYR A 12 -25.22 -13.33 -13.21
N THR A 13 -25.59 -14.61 -13.31
CA THR A 13 -26.88 -15.14 -12.83
C THR A 13 -26.63 -16.31 -11.90
N LYS A 14 -27.58 -16.60 -11.00
CA LYS A 14 -27.52 -17.78 -10.13
C LYS A 14 -27.40 -19.06 -10.95
N GLU A 15 -28.09 -19.14 -12.08
CA GLU A 15 -28.05 -20.30 -12.99
C GLU A 15 -26.65 -20.51 -13.57
N ARG A 16 -25.95 -19.43 -13.97
CA ARG A 16 -24.58 -19.53 -14.49
C ARG A 16 -23.60 -19.92 -13.39
N VAL A 17 -23.74 -19.35 -12.18
CA VAL A 17 -22.92 -19.74 -11.03
C VAL A 17 -23.13 -21.22 -10.69
N ARG A 18 -24.40 -21.67 -10.68
CA ARG A 18 -24.78 -23.07 -10.48
C ARG A 18 -24.14 -23.99 -11.53
N SER A 19 -24.26 -23.64 -12.81
CA SER A 19 -23.66 -24.43 -13.90
C SER A 19 -22.14 -24.56 -13.75
N ILE A 20 -21.44 -23.47 -13.41
CA ILE A 20 -19.98 -23.48 -13.20
C ILE A 20 -19.60 -24.35 -11.99
N TYR A 21 -20.40 -24.32 -10.92
CA TYR A 21 -20.22 -25.19 -9.76
C TYR A 21 -20.40 -26.67 -10.13
N GLN A 22 -21.50 -27.01 -10.81
CA GLN A 22 -21.78 -28.38 -11.27
C GLN A 22 -20.69 -28.92 -12.22
N ASP A 23 -20.13 -28.08 -13.10
CA ASP A 23 -18.96 -28.43 -13.91
C ASP A 23 -17.75 -28.82 -13.07
N GLY A 24 -17.46 -28.07 -12.00
CA GLY A 24 -16.36 -28.38 -11.09
C GLY A 24 -16.59 -29.67 -10.28
N LEU A 25 -17.84 -29.97 -9.91
CA LEU A 25 -18.21 -31.25 -9.29
C LEU A 25 -17.99 -32.43 -10.25
N ARG A 26 -18.41 -32.29 -11.51
CA ARG A 26 -18.21 -33.32 -12.54
C ARG A 26 -16.73 -33.64 -12.79
N ARG A 27 -15.87 -32.62 -12.85
CA ARG A 27 -14.41 -32.81 -13.02
C ARG A 27 -13.76 -33.60 -11.89
N LYS A 28 -14.24 -33.42 -10.65
CA LYS A 28 -13.75 -34.22 -9.52
C LYS A 28 -14.06 -35.70 -9.71
N ASN A 29 -15.23 -36.03 -10.25
CA ASN A 29 -15.67 -37.41 -10.47
C ASN A 29 -15.03 -38.08 -11.69
N SER A 30 -14.56 -37.31 -12.69
CA SER A 30 -13.94 -37.87 -13.90
C SER A 30 -12.47 -38.26 -13.74
N ASN A 31 -11.74 -37.67 -12.79
CA ASN A 31 -10.33 -37.96 -12.57
C ASN A 31 -10.18 -39.19 -11.63
N ALA A 32 -10.20 -40.38 -12.22
CA ALA A 32 -10.04 -41.65 -11.48
C ALA A 32 -8.61 -41.93 -10.98
N ILE A 33 -7.60 -41.17 -11.46
CA ILE A 33 -6.19 -41.37 -11.15
C ILE A 33 -5.68 -40.17 -10.32
N GLY A 34 -5.61 -40.35 -9.00
CA GLY A 34 -5.15 -39.33 -8.05
C GLY A 34 -6.24 -38.37 -7.57
N GLN A 35 -6.01 -37.68 -6.44
CA GLN A 35 -6.90 -36.60 -6.00
C GLN A 35 -6.73 -35.41 -6.97
N PRO A 36 -7.78 -34.98 -7.70
CA PRO A 36 -7.68 -33.82 -8.58
C PRO A 36 -7.31 -32.58 -7.74
N ARG A 37 -6.40 -31.75 -8.25
CA ARG A 37 -6.09 -30.46 -7.62
C ARG A 37 -7.37 -29.63 -7.53
N THR A 38 -7.66 -29.07 -6.36
CA THR A 38 -8.81 -28.18 -6.14
C THR A 38 -8.77 -26.97 -7.08
N PHE A 39 -7.56 -26.53 -7.41
CA PHE A 39 -7.30 -25.37 -8.26
C PHE A 39 -6.05 -25.64 -9.11
N GLU A 40 -6.17 -25.40 -10.40
CA GLU A 40 -5.06 -25.46 -11.35
C GLU A 40 -5.15 -24.27 -12.31
N ALA A 41 -4.05 -23.52 -12.42
CA ALA A 41 -3.93 -22.40 -13.33
C ALA A 41 -2.83 -22.69 -14.35
N ARG A 42 -3.11 -22.39 -15.62
CA ARG A 42 -2.12 -22.48 -16.68
C ARG A 42 -0.98 -21.50 -16.43
N SER A 43 0.23 -21.96 -16.72
CA SER A 43 1.43 -21.14 -16.71
C SER A 43 1.88 -20.83 -18.14
N ILE A 44 2.54 -19.69 -18.32
CA ILE A 44 3.21 -19.36 -19.58
C ILE A 44 4.54 -20.12 -19.70
N GLU A 45 5.17 -20.40 -18.56
CA GLU A 45 6.53 -20.96 -18.48
C GLU A 45 6.58 -22.46 -18.73
N HIS A 46 5.48 -23.16 -18.48
CA HIS A 46 5.41 -24.60 -18.63
C HIS A 46 4.01 -25.06 -19.02
N ASP A 47 3.96 -26.25 -19.62
CA ASP A 47 2.74 -27.01 -19.86
C ASP A 47 2.89 -28.37 -19.20
N ALA A 48 1.86 -28.83 -18.50
CA ALA A 48 1.82 -30.17 -17.93
C ALA A 48 0.68 -30.93 -18.62
N THR A 49 1.02 -31.94 -19.41
CA THR A 49 0.05 -32.95 -19.85
C THR A 49 0.09 -34.14 -18.89
N SER A 50 -0.84 -35.09 -19.01
CA SER A 50 -0.85 -36.32 -18.20
C SER A 50 0.44 -37.14 -18.30
N GLU A 51 1.23 -36.94 -19.36
CA GLU A 51 2.43 -37.73 -19.65
C GLU A 51 3.73 -36.92 -19.58
N LEU A 52 3.71 -35.60 -19.82
CA LEU A 52 4.92 -34.80 -20.02
C LEU A 52 4.82 -33.41 -19.38
N PHE A 53 5.93 -32.98 -18.76
CA PHE A 53 6.12 -31.62 -18.25
C PHE A 53 7.09 -30.86 -19.17
N TYR A 54 6.55 -29.89 -19.91
CA TYR A 54 7.30 -29.08 -20.86
C TYR A 54 7.65 -27.74 -20.24
N ILE A 55 8.92 -27.35 -20.26
CA ILE A 55 9.38 -26.01 -19.87
C ILE A 55 9.72 -25.23 -21.13
N PHE A 56 9.08 -24.08 -21.33
CA PHE A 56 9.28 -23.25 -22.51
C PHE A 56 10.48 -22.32 -22.33
N SER A 57 11.25 -22.13 -23.41
CA SER A 57 12.24 -21.07 -23.50
C SER A 57 11.60 -19.68 -23.48
N ALA A 58 12.36 -18.64 -23.14
CA ALA A 58 11.86 -17.25 -23.14
C ALA A 58 11.30 -16.81 -24.51
N ALA A 59 11.85 -17.31 -25.62
CA ALA A 59 11.34 -17.04 -26.96
C ALA A 59 9.97 -17.71 -27.20
N GLN A 60 9.82 -18.96 -26.78
CA GLN A 60 8.56 -19.70 -26.86
C GLN A 60 7.48 -19.08 -25.96
N GLN A 61 7.84 -18.67 -24.74
CA GLN A 61 6.93 -17.95 -23.83
C GLN A 61 6.39 -16.67 -24.48
N LYS A 62 7.27 -15.88 -25.10
CA LYS A 62 6.89 -14.64 -25.81
C LYS A 62 5.94 -14.90 -26.98
N GLU A 63 6.14 -15.99 -27.73
CA GLU A 63 5.25 -16.33 -28.84
C GLU A 63 3.89 -16.83 -28.34
N ARG A 64 3.87 -17.69 -27.31
CA ARG A 64 2.63 -18.12 -26.64
C ARG A 64 1.81 -16.92 -26.17
N LEU A 65 2.44 -15.95 -25.50
CA LEU A 65 1.77 -14.72 -25.06
C LEU A 65 1.14 -13.92 -26.21
N ARG A 66 1.83 -13.81 -27.34
CA ARG A 66 1.29 -13.14 -28.55
C ARG A 66 0.11 -13.88 -29.15
N GLU A 67 0.21 -15.21 -29.24
CA GLU A 67 -0.89 -16.05 -29.74
C GLU A 67 -2.13 -15.94 -28.85
N MET A 68 -1.93 -15.97 -27.53
CA MET A 68 -3.00 -15.76 -26.56
C MET A 68 -3.63 -14.38 -26.72
N GLY A 69 -2.84 -13.31 -26.78
CA GLY A 69 -3.34 -11.95 -27.02
C GLY A 69 -4.15 -11.84 -28.33
N ARG A 70 -3.66 -12.43 -29.43
CA ARG A 70 -4.39 -12.52 -30.70
C ARG A 70 -5.69 -13.30 -30.59
N SER A 71 -5.77 -14.29 -29.73
CA SER A 71 -7.01 -15.05 -29.52
C SER A 71 -8.12 -14.19 -28.89
N TYR A 72 -7.78 -13.31 -27.95
CA TYR A 72 -8.73 -12.34 -27.37
C TYR A 72 -9.12 -11.25 -28.37
N PHE A 73 -8.17 -10.78 -29.18
CA PHE A 73 -8.45 -9.87 -30.29
C PHE A 73 -9.48 -10.43 -31.27
N ARG A 74 -9.31 -11.69 -31.71
CA ARG A 74 -10.26 -12.34 -32.62
C ARG A 74 -11.65 -12.50 -32.00
N ALA A 75 -11.72 -12.76 -30.69
CA ALA A 75 -12.98 -12.94 -29.98
C ALA A 75 -13.87 -11.68 -29.92
N VAL A 76 -13.31 -10.48 -30.15
CA VAL A 76 -14.07 -9.21 -30.10
C VAL A 76 -14.40 -8.61 -31.46
N GLN A 77 -13.90 -9.17 -32.56
CA GLN A 77 -14.06 -8.59 -33.90
C GLN A 77 -15.53 -8.48 -34.33
N GLU A 78 -16.36 -9.44 -33.94
CA GLU A 78 -17.81 -9.35 -34.13
C GLU A 78 -18.46 -8.88 -32.84
N SER A 79 -19.35 -7.89 -32.88
CA SER A 79 -20.03 -7.39 -31.68
C SER A 79 -21.06 -8.38 -31.12
N GLN A 80 -21.54 -9.33 -31.92
CA GLN A 80 -22.45 -10.37 -31.44
C GLN A 80 -21.66 -11.43 -30.65
N ASP A 81 -22.19 -11.83 -29.49
CA ASP A 81 -21.66 -12.90 -28.63
C ASP A 81 -20.16 -12.78 -28.26
N HIS A 82 -19.55 -11.60 -28.41
CA HIS A 82 -18.14 -11.36 -28.14
C HIS A 82 -17.77 -11.69 -26.69
N VAL A 83 -18.65 -11.34 -25.75
CA VAL A 83 -18.45 -11.62 -24.32
C VAL A 83 -18.41 -13.12 -24.06
N ALA A 84 -19.29 -13.92 -24.66
CA ALA A 84 -19.29 -15.37 -24.49
C ALA A 84 -17.99 -15.99 -25.05
N ARG A 85 -17.58 -15.58 -26.26
CA ARG A 85 -16.31 -16.03 -26.85
C ARG A 85 -15.09 -15.65 -26.02
N LEU A 86 -15.08 -14.43 -25.47
CA LEU A 86 -14.04 -13.99 -24.53
C LEU A 86 -14.05 -14.82 -23.24
N ASP A 87 -15.23 -15.10 -22.69
CA ASP A 87 -15.42 -15.92 -21.50
C ASP A 87 -14.89 -17.35 -21.69
N ASP A 88 -15.16 -17.96 -22.85
CA ASP A 88 -14.64 -19.29 -23.18
C ASP A 88 -13.10 -19.30 -23.23
N LYS A 89 -12.49 -18.26 -23.79
CA LYS A 89 -11.02 -18.14 -23.86
C LYS A 89 -10.41 -17.98 -22.47
N ILE A 90 -10.93 -17.08 -21.64
CA ILE A 90 -10.40 -16.89 -20.28
C ILE A 90 -10.67 -18.12 -19.40
N ALA A 91 -11.83 -18.78 -19.54
CA ALA A 91 -12.18 -19.99 -18.81
C ALA A 91 -11.20 -21.14 -19.05
N SER A 92 -10.49 -21.15 -20.17
CA SER A 92 -9.47 -22.17 -20.47
C SER A 92 -8.16 -22.03 -19.66
N LEU A 93 -7.94 -20.87 -19.01
CA LEU A 93 -6.72 -20.60 -18.24
C LEU A 93 -6.70 -21.26 -16.86
N MET A 94 -7.86 -21.72 -16.37
CA MET A 94 -7.99 -22.19 -15.00
C MET A 94 -9.05 -23.27 -14.90
N SER A 95 -8.77 -24.30 -14.13
CA SER A 95 -9.70 -25.37 -13.77
C SER A 95 -9.84 -25.43 -12.25
N CYS A 96 -11.06 -25.67 -11.79
CA CYS A 96 -11.36 -25.86 -10.37
C CYS A 96 -12.22 -27.12 -10.18
N CYS A 97 -11.97 -27.80 -9.07
CA CYS A 97 -12.72 -28.96 -8.60
C CYS A 97 -13.30 -28.63 -7.23
N TYR A 98 -14.58 -28.95 -7.03
CA TYR A 98 -15.29 -28.69 -5.78
C TYR A 98 -15.58 -29.98 -5.04
N ASP A 99 -15.61 -29.94 -3.70
CA ASP A 99 -15.72 -31.16 -2.91
C ASP A 99 -17.14 -31.73 -2.82
N GLY A 100 -18.16 -30.87 -2.99
CA GLY A 100 -19.57 -31.23 -2.87
C GLY A 100 -20.03 -31.40 -1.42
N VAL A 101 -19.23 -30.98 -0.43
CA VAL A 101 -19.54 -31.13 1.00
C VAL A 101 -20.62 -30.14 1.43
N LEU A 102 -20.61 -28.93 0.86
CA LEU A 102 -21.61 -27.89 1.13
C LEU A 102 -22.79 -28.02 0.17
N ASP A 103 -23.98 -27.67 0.68
CA ASP A 103 -25.21 -27.60 -0.09
C ASP A 103 -25.06 -26.69 -1.32
N GLU A 104 -25.61 -27.12 -2.45
CA GLU A 104 -25.47 -26.43 -3.73
C GLU A 104 -26.13 -25.04 -3.70
N ASP A 105 -27.32 -24.92 -3.14
CA ASP A 105 -28.03 -23.64 -3.07
C ASP A 105 -27.34 -22.67 -2.11
N TYR A 106 -26.74 -23.18 -1.02
CA TYR A 106 -25.86 -22.41 -0.17
C TYR A 106 -24.63 -21.90 -0.94
N MET A 107 -23.92 -22.78 -1.65
CA MET A 107 -22.73 -22.43 -2.43
C MET A 107 -23.03 -21.34 -3.46
N VAL A 108 -24.12 -21.49 -4.22
CA VAL A 108 -24.55 -20.52 -5.22
C VAL A 108 -24.91 -19.19 -4.56
N SER A 109 -25.70 -19.22 -3.47
CA SER A 109 -26.18 -18.01 -2.80
C SER A 109 -25.04 -17.21 -2.17
N GLN A 110 -24.12 -17.87 -1.47
CA GLN A 110 -22.96 -17.21 -0.85
C GLN A 110 -21.97 -16.69 -1.90
N THR A 111 -21.78 -17.42 -3.00
CA THR A 111 -20.95 -16.94 -4.12
C THR A 111 -21.56 -15.70 -4.75
N CYS A 112 -22.87 -15.71 -5.01
CA CYS A 112 -23.57 -14.54 -5.53
C CYS A 112 -23.50 -13.34 -4.56
N ALA A 113 -23.60 -13.59 -3.26
CA ALA A 113 -23.45 -12.55 -2.24
C ALA A 113 -22.02 -11.97 -2.25
N LEU A 114 -20.98 -12.80 -2.35
CA LEU A 114 -19.59 -12.36 -2.45
C LEU A 114 -19.33 -11.53 -3.72
N LEU A 115 -19.80 -12.02 -4.88
CA LEU A 115 -19.70 -11.31 -6.16
C LEU A 115 -20.42 -9.96 -6.12
N SER A 116 -21.55 -9.84 -5.42
CA SER A 116 -22.28 -8.57 -5.31
C SER A 116 -21.52 -7.47 -4.57
N ARG A 117 -20.40 -7.80 -3.89
CA ARG A 117 -19.64 -6.88 -3.02
C ARG A 117 -18.42 -6.27 -3.71
N ILE A 118 -17.93 -6.84 -4.82
CA ILE A 118 -16.90 -6.19 -5.65
C ILE A 118 -17.48 -4.97 -6.39
N PRO A 119 -16.68 -4.06 -6.95
CA PRO A 119 -17.18 -2.99 -7.81
C PRO A 119 -17.89 -3.52 -9.07
N GLY A 120 -19.00 -2.90 -9.47
CA GLY A 120 -19.78 -3.32 -10.64
C GLY A 120 -18.96 -3.35 -11.94
N THR A 121 -18.09 -2.36 -12.12
CA THR A 121 -17.08 -2.31 -13.18
C THR A 121 -15.71 -2.00 -12.57
N PRO A 122 -14.59 -2.45 -13.15
CA PRO A 122 -13.26 -2.02 -12.73
C PRO A 122 -13.11 -0.51 -12.97
N PRO A 123 -12.20 0.17 -12.28
CA PRO A 123 -11.96 1.57 -12.57
C PRO A 123 -11.19 1.72 -13.90
N LEU A 124 -11.41 2.82 -14.60
CA LEU A 124 -10.80 3.07 -15.92
C LEU A 124 -9.30 3.35 -15.78
N HIS A 125 -8.47 2.46 -16.32
CA HIS A 125 -7.01 2.61 -16.27
C HIS A 125 -6.52 3.72 -17.22
N ARG A 126 -5.56 4.56 -16.78
CA ARG A 126 -5.06 5.69 -17.59
C ARG A 126 -4.42 5.25 -18.90
N ALA A 127 -3.72 4.12 -18.91
CA ALA A 127 -3.13 3.55 -20.13
C ALA A 127 -4.18 3.21 -21.19
N LEU A 128 -5.36 2.71 -20.77
CA LEU A 128 -6.45 2.42 -21.70
C LEU A 128 -7.12 3.72 -22.14
N SER A 129 -7.37 4.62 -21.18
CA SER A 129 -7.97 5.92 -21.47
C SER A 129 -7.15 6.75 -22.46
N SER A 130 -5.82 6.74 -22.39
CA SER A 130 -4.97 7.48 -23.33
C SER A 130 -5.12 6.95 -24.76
N MET A 131 -5.32 5.64 -24.89
CA MET A 131 -5.51 4.97 -26.18
C MET A 131 -6.95 5.11 -26.73
N PHE A 132 -7.95 5.42 -25.89
CA PHE A 132 -9.33 5.61 -26.34
C PHE A 132 -9.56 6.90 -27.14
N SER A 133 -8.71 7.92 -26.97
CA SER A 133 -8.91 9.26 -27.56
C SER A 133 -9.28 9.20 -29.05
N GLY A 134 -10.51 9.62 -29.39
CA GLY A 134 -11.01 9.71 -30.77
C GLY A 134 -11.69 8.45 -31.33
N HIS A 135 -11.67 7.32 -30.65
CA HIS A 135 -12.26 6.08 -31.15
C HIS A 135 -13.77 6.00 -30.90
N LYS A 136 -14.53 5.60 -31.94
CA LYS A 136 -15.98 5.37 -31.88
C LYS A 136 -16.27 3.89 -32.06
N PHE A 137 -17.04 3.33 -31.14
CA PHE A 137 -17.36 1.90 -31.11
C PHE A 137 -18.82 1.66 -31.54
N ASN A 138 -19.07 0.46 -32.07
CA ASN A 138 -20.43 -0.02 -32.33
C ASN A 138 -21.22 -0.11 -31.01
N TRP A 139 -22.49 0.29 -31.02
CA TRP A 139 -23.35 0.22 -29.85
C TRP A 139 -23.54 -1.20 -29.30
N GLY A 140 -23.39 -2.24 -30.13
CA GLY A 140 -23.50 -3.64 -29.72
C GLY A 140 -22.45 -4.09 -28.69
N TYR A 141 -21.43 -3.28 -28.41
CA TYR A 141 -20.50 -3.50 -27.31
C TYR A 141 -20.99 -2.97 -25.95
N PHE A 142 -22.13 -2.28 -25.91
CA PHE A 142 -22.62 -1.58 -24.72
C PHE A 142 -24.02 -2.07 -24.31
N GLU A 143 -24.27 -2.07 -23.01
CA GLU A 143 -25.59 -2.34 -22.45
C GLU A 143 -26.46 -1.07 -22.51
N GLY A 144 -27.67 -1.20 -23.05
CA GLY A 144 -28.69 -0.14 -23.03
C GLY A 144 -28.33 1.11 -23.85
N VAL A 145 -27.40 1.00 -24.80
CA VAL A 145 -27.03 2.06 -25.73
C VAL A 145 -27.40 1.64 -27.14
N HIS A 146 -28.09 2.51 -27.89
CA HIS A 146 -28.58 2.21 -29.25
C HIS A 146 -28.14 3.24 -30.31
N HIS A 147 -27.10 4.03 -30.02
CA HIS A 147 -26.58 5.03 -30.95
C HIS A 147 -25.41 4.46 -31.77
N SER A 148 -25.44 4.57 -33.10
CA SER A 148 -24.47 3.93 -34.01
C SER A 148 -22.99 4.15 -33.69
N HIS A 149 -22.64 5.27 -33.05
CA HIS A 149 -21.27 5.63 -32.71
C HIS A 149 -21.16 6.05 -31.25
N VAL A 150 -20.66 5.14 -30.41
CA VAL A 150 -20.46 5.40 -28.99
C VAL A 150 -19.00 5.79 -28.75
N LEU A 151 -18.76 6.99 -28.22
CA LEU A 151 -17.43 7.41 -27.78
C LEU A 151 -17.13 6.76 -26.43
N LEU A 152 -15.99 6.06 -26.32
CA LEU A 152 -15.59 5.46 -25.06
C LEU A 152 -14.97 6.51 -24.13
N ASN A 153 -15.57 6.69 -22.98
CA ASN A 153 -15.24 7.65 -21.93
C ASN A 153 -15.64 7.07 -20.56
N GLN A 154 -15.50 7.84 -19.49
CA GLN A 154 -15.80 7.36 -18.14
C GLN A 154 -17.27 6.92 -17.95
N ASP A 155 -18.24 7.63 -18.54
CA ASP A 155 -19.67 7.31 -18.40
C ASP A 155 -20.07 6.06 -19.20
N THR A 156 -19.48 5.89 -20.38
CA THR A 156 -19.73 4.74 -21.26
C THR A 156 -18.92 3.51 -20.85
N TRP A 157 -17.81 3.68 -20.14
CA TRP A 157 -17.01 2.60 -19.55
C TRP A 157 -17.84 1.72 -18.60
N GLU A 158 -18.75 2.33 -17.83
CA GLU A 158 -19.64 1.60 -16.92
C GLU A 158 -20.77 0.84 -17.63
N LYS A 159 -20.96 1.12 -18.94
CA LYS A 159 -21.96 0.47 -19.80
C LYS A 159 -21.34 -0.54 -20.76
N LEU A 160 -20.01 -0.61 -20.87
CA LEU A 160 -19.31 -1.50 -21.78
C LEU A 160 -19.48 -2.96 -21.32
N LEU A 161 -19.96 -3.85 -22.20
CA LEU A 161 -20.32 -5.21 -21.80
C LEU A 161 -19.10 -5.99 -21.26
N VAL A 162 -17.92 -5.80 -21.84
CA VAL A 162 -16.68 -6.48 -21.39
C VAL A 162 -16.20 -6.02 -20.02
N THR A 163 -16.64 -4.86 -19.51
CA THR A 163 -16.30 -4.37 -18.16
C THR A 163 -17.36 -4.76 -17.12
N LYS A 164 -18.59 -5.02 -17.56
CA LYS A 164 -19.71 -5.48 -16.72
C LYS A 164 -19.69 -6.99 -16.52
N TRP A 165 -19.38 -7.77 -17.55
CA TRP A 165 -19.46 -9.23 -17.53
C TRP A 165 -18.53 -9.89 -16.51
N ILE A 166 -19.05 -10.67 -15.56
CA ILE A 166 -18.23 -11.44 -14.61
C ILE A 166 -17.75 -12.72 -15.28
N ASP A 167 -16.44 -12.81 -15.51
CA ASP A 167 -15.88 -13.96 -16.21
C ASP A 167 -15.95 -15.26 -15.39
N SER A 168 -15.91 -16.39 -16.09
CA SER A 168 -16.01 -17.73 -15.50
C SER A 168 -14.93 -17.99 -14.45
N ASN A 169 -13.72 -17.45 -14.58
CA ASN A 169 -12.67 -17.66 -13.60
C ASN A 169 -12.87 -16.81 -12.34
N THR A 170 -13.38 -15.58 -12.46
CA THR A 170 -13.81 -14.80 -11.30
C THR A 170 -14.88 -15.55 -10.49
N VAL A 171 -15.86 -16.18 -11.16
CA VAL A 171 -16.88 -17.02 -10.48
C VAL A 171 -16.23 -18.22 -9.79
N ARG A 172 -15.29 -18.90 -10.46
CA ARG A 172 -14.59 -20.06 -9.88
C ARG A 172 -13.77 -19.69 -8.65
N ILE A 173 -13.02 -18.58 -8.68
CA ILE A 173 -12.29 -18.06 -7.52
C ILE A 173 -13.26 -17.79 -6.36
N ALA A 174 -14.39 -17.13 -6.63
CA ALA A 174 -15.41 -16.86 -5.62
C ALA A 174 -16.00 -18.14 -5.01
N LEU A 175 -16.34 -19.14 -5.84
CA LEU A 175 -16.78 -20.47 -5.37
C LEU A 175 -15.73 -21.12 -4.48
N THR A 176 -14.45 -21.09 -4.87
CA THR A 176 -13.38 -21.67 -4.05
C THR A 176 -13.23 -20.95 -2.71
N ILE A 177 -13.36 -19.62 -2.67
CA ILE A 177 -13.34 -18.85 -1.41
C ILE A 177 -14.48 -19.30 -0.49
N VAL A 178 -15.70 -19.42 -1.02
CA VAL A 178 -16.88 -19.86 -0.27
C VAL A 178 -16.71 -21.29 0.26
N GLN A 179 -16.24 -22.23 -0.58
CA GLN A 179 -16.08 -23.63 -0.18
C GLN A 179 -15.14 -23.78 1.01
N MET A 180 -14.06 -23.00 1.03
CA MET A 180 -13.08 -23.11 2.11
C MET A 180 -13.64 -22.64 3.44
N ARG A 181 -14.60 -21.68 3.45
CA ARG A 181 -15.29 -21.03 4.60
C ARG A 181 -14.34 -20.51 5.69
N ASP A 182 -13.62 -21.45 6.31
CA ASP A 182 -12.74 -21.34 7.46
C ASP A 182 -11.29 -21.78 7.19
N GLY A 183 -11.04 -22.62 6.19
CA GLY A 183 -9.75 -23.26 5.97
C GLY A 183 -8.95 -22.64 4.83
N THR A 184 -8.84 -21.32 4.71
CA THR A 184 -8.01 -20.71 3.64
C THR A 184 -6.56 -21.18 3.79
N SER A 185 -6.24 -22.26 3.08
CA SER A 185 -4.88 -22.78 3.01
C SER A 185 -4.02 -21.69 2.39
N SER A 186 -2.87 -21.42 3.02
CA SER A 186 -1.84 -20.53 2.48
C SER A 186 -1.51 -20.85 1.01
N ASN A 187 -1.61 -22.13 0.63
CA ASN A 187 -1.40 -22.59 -0.73
C ASN A 187 -2.42 -22.02 -1.72
N LEU A 188 -3.71 -21.90 -1.36
CA LEU A 188 -4.73 -21.45 -2.29
C LEU A 188 -4.51 -20.00 -2.73
N VAL A 189 -4.16 -19.12 -1.80
CA VAL A 189 -3.84 -17.71 -2.10
C VAL A 189 -2.65 -17.62 -3.07
N ASN A 190 -1.68 -18.53 -2.94
CA ASN A 190 -0.57 -18.63 -3.88
C ASN A 190 -1.01 -19.07 -5.28
N HIS A 191 -2.00 -19.97 -5.38
CA HIS A 191 -2.54 -20.38 -6.67
C HIS A 191 -3.34 -19.26 -7.37
N PHE A 192 -4.12 -18.49 -6.61
CA PHE A 192 -4.79 -17.28 -7.13
C PHE A 192 -3.75 -16.28 -7.65
N ARG A 193 -2.67 -16.06 -6.90
CA ARG A 193 -1.55 -15.22 -7.33
C ARG A 193 -0.92 -15.71 -8.64
N GLN A 194 -0.70 -17.02 -8.78
CA GLN A 194 -0.15 -17.60 -10.02
C GLN A 194 -1.06 -17.32 -11.23
N TYR A 195 -2.37 -17.56 -11.09
CA TYR A 195 -3.35 -17.24 -12.13
C TYR A 195 -3.31 -15.77 -12.54
N LEU A 196 -3.31 -14.87 -11.55
CA LEU A 196 -3.28 -13.43 -11.77
C LEU A 196 -1.98 -12.95 -12.42
N ASN A 197 -0.85 -13.57 -12.11
CA ASN A 197 0.42 -13.28 -12.76
C ASN A 197 0.42 -13.71 -14.24
N THR A 198 -0.06 -14.93 -14.55
CA THR A 198 -0.28 -15.38 -15.93
C THR A 198 -1.18 -14.40 -16.68
N LEU A 199 -2.29 -13.99 -16.08
CA LEU A 199 -3.23 -13.04 -16.69
C LEU A 199 -2.59 -11.66 -16.89
N ALA A 200 -1.73 -11.23 -15.99
CA ALA A 200 -0.99 -9.98 -16.14
C ALA A 200 0.00 -10.04 -17.32
N GLU A 201 0.70 -11.15 -17.51
CA GLU A 201 1.60 -11.34 -18.67
C GLU A 201 0.84 -11.31 -20.00
N ILE A 202 -0.31 -11.98 -20.07
CA ILE A 202 -1.18 -11.97 -21.26
C ILE A 202 -1.69 -10.55 -21.53
N SER A 203 -2.10 -9.84 -20.48
CA SER A 203 -2.59 -8.46 -20.58
C SER A 203 -1.50 -7.51 -21.08
N GLU A 204 -0.29 -7.63 -20.54
CA GLU A 204 0.86 -6.83 -20.94
C GLU A 204 1.24 -7.07 -22.41
N ALA A 205 1.25 -8.34 -22.85
CA ALA A 205 1.51 -8.70 -24.24
C ALA A 205 0.42 -8.16 -25.17
N THR A 206 -0.85 -8.26 -24.77
CA THR A 206 -2.00 -7.73 -25.52
C THR A 206 -1.93 -6.21 -25.63
N PHE A 207 -1.63 -5.51 -24.54
CA PHE A 207 -1.46 -4.06 -24.52
C PHE A 207 -0.25 -3.62 -25.36
N THR A 208 0.83 -4.40 -25.38
CA THR A 208 1.98 -4.14 -26.26
C THR A 208 1.61 -4.25 -27.74
N LEU A 209 0.76 -5.21 -28.11
CA LEU A 209 0.25 -5.34 -29.48
C LEU A 209 -0.67 -4.17 -29.84
N LEU A 210 -1.56 -3.77 -28.92
CA LEU A 210 -2.37 -2.56 -29.05
C LEU A 210 -1.50 -1.33 -29.32
N TYR A 211 -0.48 -1.10 -28.49
CA TYR A 211 0.40 0.07 -28.59
C TYR A 211 1.18 0.15 -29.91
N ARG A 212 1.47 -1.00 -30.53
CA ARG A 212 2.19 -1.09 -31.81
C ARG A 212 1.26 -1.14 -33.04
N CYS A 213 -0.04 -1.25 -32.82
CA CYS A 213 -1.00 -1.30 -33.90
C CYS A 213 -1.20 0.10 -34.48
N ASN A 214 -1.10 0.25 -35.80
CA ASN A 214 -1.35 1.50 -36.51
C ASN A 214 -2.71 1.52 -37.23
N ASP A 215 -3.38 0.37 -37.33
CA ASP A 215 -4.69 0.24 -37.97
C ASP A 215 -5.79 0.64 -36.98
N VAL A 216 -6.58 1.65 -37.33
CA VAL A 216 -7.62 2.23 -36.46
C VAL A 216 -8.73 1.23 -36.15
N VAL A 217 -9.06 0.34 -37.08
CA VAL A 217 -10.13 -0.66 -36.89
C VAL A 217 -9.62 -1.75 -35.96
N GLU A 218 -8.42 -2.27 -36.21
CA GLU A 218 -7.79 -3.26 -35.32
C GLU A 218 -7.55 -2.69 -33.92
N GLN A 219 -7.17 -1.41 -33.80
CA GLN A 219 -7.01 -0.73 -32.51
C GLN A 219 -8.29 -0.85 -31.66
N GLN A 220 -9.49 -0.72 -32.23
CA GLN A 220 -10.73 -0.89 -31.47
C GLN A 220 -10.88 -2.29 -30.88
N SER A 221 -10.59 -3.33 -31.65
CA SER A 221 -10.60 -4.71 -31.16
C SER A 221 -9.51 -4.94 -30.10
N TRP A 222 -8.30 -4.43 -30.30
CA TRP A 222 -7.25 -4.52 -29.28
C TRP A 222 -7.60 -3.77 -27.99
N LEU A 223 -8.31 -2.64 -28.09
CA LEU A 223 -8.81 -1.87 -26.95
C LEU A 223 -9.86 -2.64 -26.16
N LEU A 224 -10.82 -3.28 -26.84
CA LEU A 224 -11.84 -4.13 -26.20
C LEU A 224 -11.21 -5.35 -25.52
N ALA A 225 -10.30 -6.04 -26.20
CA ALA A 225 -9.57 -7.19 -25.65
C ALA A 225 -8.74 -6.80 -24.41
N SER A 226 -8.02 -5.68 -24.47
CA SER A 226 -7.24 -5.17 -23.33
C SER A 226 -8.13 -4.74 -22.17
N SER A 227 -9.30 -4.16 -22.46
CA SER A 227 -10.29 -3.77 -21.44
C SER A 227 -10.92 -4.97 -20.74
N PHE A 228 -11.21 -6.05 -21.48
CA PHE A 228 -11.68 -7.31 -20.93
C PHE A 228 -10.63 -7.93 -20.00
N LEU A 229 -9.38 -8.07 -20.46
CA LEU A 229 -8.30 -8.66 -19.67
C LEU A 229 -8.00 -7.85 -18.40
N TRP A 230 -8.01 -6.51 -18.50
CA TRP A 230 -7.94 -5.61 -17.33
C TRP A 230 -9.07 -5.90 -16.33
N THR A 231 -10.29 -6.08 -16.83
CA THR A 231 -11.48 -6.38 -16.01
C THR A 231 -11.33 -7.69 -15.26
N CYS A 232 -10.95 -8.77 -15.96
CA CYS A 232 -10.72 -10.09 -15.35
C CYS A 232 -9.61 -10.04 -14.30
N TRP A 233 -8.49 -9.39 -14.61
CA TRP A 233 -7.37 -9.26 -13.69
C TRP A 233 -7.74 -8.48 -12.44
N TYR A 234 -8.42 -7.34 -12.60
CA TYR A 234 -8.86 -6.49 -11.49
C TYR A 234 -9.81 -7.23 -10.54
N ARG A 235 -10.78 -7.98 -11.07
CA ARG A 235 -11.74 -8.72 -10.24
C ARG A 235 -11.10 -9.87 -9.49
N GLY A 236 -10.23 -10.62 -10.17
CA GLY A 236 -9.44 -11.64 -9.51
C GLY A 236 -8.51 -11.03 -8.44
N LEU A 237 -7.93 -9.84 -8.67
CA LEU A 237 -7.18 -9.09 -7.66
C LEU A 237 -8.04 -8.77 -6.43
N MET A 238 -9.27 -8.25 -6.61
CA MET A 238 -10.16 -7.94 -5.49
C MET A 238 -10.46 -9.17 -4.64
N LEU A 239 -10.72 -10.32 -5.27
CA LEU A 239 -10.96 -11.58 -4.56
C LEU A 239 -9.68 -12.12 -3.88
N HIS A 240 -8.53 -11.99 -4.54
CA HIS A 240 -7.23 -12.36 -3.96
C HIS A 240 -6.90 -11.53 -2.71
N LEU A 241 -7.05 -10.21 -2.79
CA LEU A 241 -6.86 -9.31 -1.65
C LEU A 241 -7.89 -9.57 -0.56
N HIS A 242 -9.15 -9.88 -0.90
CA HIS A 242 -10.15 -10.30 0.07
C HIS A 242 -9.72 -11.58 0.81
N SER A 243 -9.19 -12.59 0.11
CA SER A 243 -8.64 -13.79 0.76
C SER A 243 -7.40 -13.50 1.61
N ALA A 244 -6.50 -12.62 1.16
CA ALA A 244 -5.33 -12.21 1.93
C ALA A 244 -5.73 -11.47 3.21
N LEU A 245 -6.75 -10.60 3.14
CA LEU A 245 -7.30 -9.94 4.31
C LEU A 245 -7.97 -10.93 5.26
N HIS A 246 -8.77 -11.88 4.75
CA HIS A 246 -9.37 -12.92 5.58
C HIS A 246 -8.31 -13.68 6.39
N PHE A 247 -7.19 -14.04 5.74
CA PHE A 247 -6.07 -14.68 6.41
C PHE A 247 -5.55 -13.84 7.58
N HIS A 248 -5.31 -12.53 7.38
CA HIS A 248 -4.83 -11.65 8.44
C HIS A 248 -5.85 -11.37 9.54
N LEU A 249 -7.14 -11.29 9.22
CA LEU A 249 -8.19 -11.10 10.22
C LEU A 249 -8.40 -12.35 11.08
N ARG A 250 -8.13 -13.53 10.53
CA ARG A 250 -8.26 -14.81 11.22
C ARG A 250 -7.03 -15.17 12.03
N PHE A 251 -5.86 -15.21 11.38
CA PHE A 251 -4.62 -15.71 11.98
C PHE A 251 -3.74 -14.59 12.55
N GLY A 252 -4.12 -13.33 12.31
CA GLY A 252 -3.37 -12.16 12.72
C GLY A 252 -2.37 -11.66 11.67
N TYR A 253 -1.75 -10.53 12.01
CA TYR A 253 -0.77 -9.87 11.18
C TYR A 253 0.53 -10.67 11.08
N ASN A 254 0.83 -11.18 9.89
CA ASN A 254 2.03 -11.98 9.63
C ASN A 254 2.86 -11.30 8.55
N VAL A 255 4.05 -10.82 8.92
CA VAL A 255 4.97 -10.11 8.01
C VAL A 255 5.40 -11.01 6.84
N GLY A 256 5.63 -12.30 7.10
CA GLY A 256 6.00 -13.27 6.08
C GLY A 256 4.90 -13.56 5.05
N ALA A 257 3.65 -13.19 5.31
CA ALA A 257 2.54 -13.32 4.36
C ALA A 257 2.31 -12.06 3.49
N LEU A 258 3.09 -10.99 3.70
CA LEU A 258 2.98 -9.75 2.91
C LEU A 258 3.42 -9.94 1.46
N ASP A 259 4.19 -10.98 1.15
CA ASP A 259 4.57 -11.34 -0.22
C ASP A 259 3.34 -11.62 -1.11
N ARG A 260 2.20 -11.94 -0.50
CA ARG A 260 0.92 -12.14 -1.19
C ARG A 260 0.35 -10.84 -1.75
N LEU A 261 0.79 -9.69 -1.25
CA LEU A 261 0.40 -8.38 -1.78
C LEU A 261 1.20 -8.03 -3.04
N ASP A 262 2.25 -8.80 -3.36
CA ASP A 262 3.11 -8.59 -4.52
C ASP A 262 2.47 -9.18 -5.77
N MET A 263 1.76 -8.32 -6.50
CA MET A 263 1.05 -8.70 -7.72
C MET A 263 1.72 -8.09 -8.95
N ARG A 264 1.95 -8.92 -9.99
CA ARG A 264 2.37 -8.42 -11.31
C ARG A 264 1.27 -7.52 -11.87
N GLN A 265 1.63 -6.29 -12.23
CA GLN A 265 0.70 -5.35 -12.84
C GLN A 265 0.58 -5.60 -14.36
N PRO A 266 -0.65 -5.68 -14.92
CA PRO A 266 -0.88 -5.99 -16.34
C PRO A 266 -0.59 -4.85 -17.31
N LEU A 267 -0.61 -3.60 -16.82
CA LEU A 267 -0.55 -2.39 -17.61
C LEU A 267 0.58 -1.48 -17.07
N PRO A 268 1.09 -0.55 -17.89
CA PRO A 268 2.08 0.42 -17.41
C PRO A 268 1.59 1.15 -16.17
N GLN A 269 2.47 1.39 -15.20
CA GLN A 269 2.16 2.01 -13.89
C GLN A 269 1.79 3.52 -13.96
N MET A 270 1.03 3.93 -14.97
CA MET A 270 0.45 5.27 -15.07
C MET A 270 -0.66 5.51 -14.04
N GLY A 271 -1.24 4.44 -13.49
CA GLY A 271 -2.30 4.45 -12.50
C GLY A 271 -3.71 4.50 -13.12
N VAL A 272 -4.69 4.53 -12.23
CA VAL A 272 -6.12 4.55 -12.58
C VAL A 272 -6.61 6.01 -12.63
N LEU A 273 -7.60 6.30 -13.48
CA LEU A 273 -8.27 7.61 -13.44
C LEU A 273 -9.07 7.72 -12.14
N SER A 274 -8.87 8.82 -11.42
CA SER A 274 -9.76 9.18 -10.31
C SER A 274 -11.16 9.44 -10.86
N SER A 275 -12.19 9.09 -10.08
CA SER A 275 -13.59 9.41 -10.35
C SER A 275 -13.77 10.90 -10.74
N PRO A 276 -14.81 11.28 -11.52
CA PRO A 276 -15.11 12.69 -11.72
C PRO A 276 -15.62 13.37 -10.44
N SER A 277 -15.98 12.59 -9.41
CA SER A 277 -16.38 13.15 -8.12
C SER A 277 -15.23 13.96 -7.54
N LYS A 278 -15.42 15.27 -7.44
CA LYS A 278 -14.47 16.17 -6.78
C LYS A 278 -14.25 15.64 -5.36
N PRO A 279 -13.02 15.28 -4.97
CA PRO A 279 -12.77 14.79 -3.62
C PRO A 279 -13.21 15.85 -2.61
N SER A 280 -13.74 15.42 -1.46
CA SER A 280 -14.08 16.32 -0.36
C SER A 280 -12.90 17.24 -0.07
N ALA A 281 -13.16 18.55 0.05
CA ALA A 281 -12.12 19.52 0.41
C ALA A 281 -11.50 19.22 1.79
N TYR A 282 -12.25 18.51 2.66
CA TYR A 282 -11.78 18.03 3.95
C TYR A 282 -10.73 16.92 3.84
N LEU A 283 -10.78 16.10 2.78
CA LEU A 283 -9.81 15.04 2.55
C LEU A 283 -8.45 15.67 2.22
N CYS A 284 -7.46 15.41 3.07
CA CYS A 284 -6.12 15.89 2.83
C CYS A 284 -5.47 15.15 1.66
N PRO A 285 -5.03 15.86 0.61
CA PRO A 285 -4.38 15.22 -0.53
C PRO A 285 -3.13 14.42 -0.15
N TRP A 286 -2.35 14.87 0.83
CA TRP A 286 -1.17 14.13 1.30
C TRP A 286 -1.55 12.82 2.02
N ALA A 287 -2.57 12.85 2.88
CA ALA A 287 -3.06 11.64 3.55
C ALA A 287 -3.57 10.61 2.54
N PHE A 288 -4.31 11.09 1.53
CA PHE A 288 -4.79 10.25 0.46
C PHE A 288 -3.64 9.73 -0.43
N GLU A 289 -2.61 10.54 -0.68
CA GLU A 289 -1.42 10.10 -1.43
C GLU A 289 -0.69 8.95 -0.71
N LEU A 290 -0.55 9.03 0.61
CA LEU A 290 0.08 7.97 1.41
C LEU A 290 -0.70 6.65 1.33
N LEU A 291 -2.03 6.71 1.39
CA LEU A 291 -2.91 5.57 1.21
C LEU A 291 -2.78 5.00 -0.22
N ARG A 292 -2.97 5.86 -1.23
CA ARG A 292 -3.04 5.46 -2.65
C ARG A 292 -1.71 4.95 -3.20
N SER A 293 -0.58 5.41 -2.66
CA SER A 293 0.77 4.99 -3.09
C SER A 293 1.29 3.76 -2.33
N ASP A 294 0.49 3.19 -1.42
CA ASP A 294 0.83 1.94 -0.75
C ASP A 294 0.81 0.76 -1.73
N ARG A 295 1.70 -0.21 -1.50
CA ARG A 295 1.82 -1.42 -2.34
C ARG A 295 0.51 -2.19 -2.42
N ALA A 296 -0.24 -2.26 -1.32
CA ALA A 296 -1.51 -2.95 -1.28
C ALA A 296 -2.58 -2.16 -2.04
N SER A 297 -2.40 -0.85 -2.20
CA SER A 297 -3.33 0.07 -2.88
C SER A 297 -3.07 0.22 -4.39
N VAL A 298 -1.98 -0.31 -4.93
CA VAL A 298 -1.70 -0.26 -6.37
C VAL A 298 -2.86 -0.92 -7.12
N SER A 299 -3.44 -0.18 -8.08
CA SER A 299 -4.60 -0.62 -8.88
C SER A 299 -5.91 -0.84 -8.11
N GLN A 300 -6.02 -0.39 -6.85
CA GLN A 300 -7.29 -0.38 -6.12
C GLN A 300 -8.25 0.72 -6.61
N ASP A 301 -9.53 0.55 -6.28
CA ASP A 301 -10.60 1.48 -6.62
C ASP A 301 -10.98 2.35 -5.41
N PHE A 302 -10.87 3.66 -5.58
CA PHE A 302 -11.14 4.64 -4.53
C PHE A 302 -12.51 5.33 -4.68
N ARG A 303 -13.35 4.94 -5.66
CA ARG A 303 -14.68 5.55 -5.88
C ARG A 303 -15.54 5.46 -4.63
N ARG A 304 -15.75 4.25 -4.08
CA ARG A 304 -16.56 4.05 -2.86
C ARG A 304 -15.89 4.65 -1.63
N PHE A 305 -14.56 4.62 -1.54
CA PHE A 305 -13.82 5.32 -0.50
C PHE A 305 -14.17 6.82 -0.46
N HIS A 306 -14.05 7.50 -1.61
CA HIS A 306 -14.38 8.93 -1.70
C HIS A 306 -15.85 9.20 -1.42
N GLN A 307 -16.76 8.34 -1.88
CA GLN A 307 -18.18 8.43 -1.59
C GLN A 307 -18.45 8.36 -0.08
N ARG A 308 -17.97 7.31 0.60
CA ARG A 308 -18.17 7.12 2.06
C ARG A 308 -17.52 8.21 2.89
N PHE A 309 -16.30 8.60 2.55
CA PHE A 309 -15.63 9.71 3.22
C PHE A 309 -16.42 11.02 3.07
N SER A 310 -16.93 11.29 1.86
CA SER A 310 -17.70 12.51 1.59
C SER A 310 -19.09 12.49 2.23
N THR A 311 -19.70 11.32 2.45
CA THR A 311 -20.96 11.21 3.21
C THR A 311 -20.82 11.80 4.61
N LEU A 312 -19.70 11.55 5.30
CA LEU A 312 -19.47 12.08 6.66
C LEU A 312 -18.81 13.46 6.68
N HIS A 313 -17.92 13.73 5.74
CA HIS A 313 -17.04 14.90 5.79
C HIS A 313 -17.09 15.81 4.55
N GLY A 314 -18.02 15.57 3.62
CA GLY A 314 -18.11 16.29 2.36
C GLY A 314 -18.44 17.79 2.50
N GLN A 315 -19.18 18.15 3.55
CA GLN A 315 -19.56 19.54 3.84
C GLN A 315 -18.56 20.28 4.73
N LYS A 316 -17.53 19.60 5.25
CA LYS A 316 -16.55 20.22 6.14
C LYS A 316 -15.52 21.03 5.33
N PRO A 317 -15.09 22.21 5.81
CA PRO A 317 -14.08 23.03 5.14
C PRO A 317 -12.72 22.35 5.18
N ALA A 318 -11.85 22.59 4.20
CA ALA A 318 -10.53 21.99 4.19
C ALA A 318 -9.74 22.25 5.49
N ARG A 319 -8.98 21.25 5.93
CA ARG A 319 -8.29 21.24 7.24
C ARG A 319 -6.77 21.21 7.15
N CYS A 320 -6.21 21.39 5.95
CA CYS A 320 -4.76 21.24 5.74
C CYS A 320 -3.98 22.52 5.98
N LEU A 321 -4.50 23.65 5.49
CA LEU A 321 -3.90 24.98 5.56
C LEU A 321 -4.97 25.97 6.03
N GLY A 322 -4.68 26.84 7.00
CA GLY A 322 -5.56 27.91 7.47
C GLY A 322 -5.42 29.23 6.69
N ASP A 323 -6.44 30.10 6.81
CA ASP A 323 -6.50 31.49 6.31
C ASP A 323 -6.04 31.73 4.85
N PRO A 324 -6.88 31.39 3.83
CA PRO A 324 -8.15 30.69 3.91
C PRO A 324 -7.96 29.16 4.01
N CYS A 325 -8.95 28.50 4.60
CA CYS A 325 -9.01 27.03 4.70
C CYS A 325 -8.93 26.36 3.33
N ARG A 326 -7.80 25.71 3.03
CA ARG A 326 -7.58 25.01 1.75
C ARG A 326 -6.85 23.67 1.91
N PRO A 327 -7.04 22.71 0.99
CA PRO A 327 -6.28 21.47 1.00
C PRO A 327 -4.80 21.73 0.68
N CYS A 328 -3.89 20.87 1.15
CA CYS A 328 -2.49 20.92 0.74
C CYS A 328 -2.33 20.44 -0.72
N ASN A 329 -1.16 20.60 -1.29
CA ASN A 329 -0.85 20.14 -2.66
C ASN A 329 -0.57 18.61 -2.75
N GLY A 330 -0.58 17.90 -1.62
CA GLY A 330 -0.30 16.47 -1.56
C GLY A 330 1.14 16.05 -1.83
N GLN A 331 2.09 16.99 -1.88
CA GLN A 331 3.50 16.70 -2.24
C GLN A 331 4.35 16.25 -1.05
N GLY A 332 3.86 16.37 0.18
CA GLY A 332 4.59 15.96 1.37
C GLY A 332 4.06 16.56 2.66
N PRO A 333 4.60 16.14 3.81
CA PRO A 333 4.14 16.59 5.12
C PRO A 333 4.40 18.09 5.36
N THR A 334 5.46 18.67 4.80
CA THR A 334 5.76 20.11 4.94
C THR A 334 4.85 21.05 4.17
N HIS A 335 4.13 20.52 3.19
CA HIS A 335 3.12 21.28 2.48
C HIS A 335 1.76 21.29 3.20
N CYS A 336 1.67 20.71 4.41
CA CYS A 336 0.43 20.53 5.14
C CYS A 336 0.59 20.89 6.62
N GLN A 337 -0.13 21.92 7.08
CA GLN A 337 -0.02 22.41 8.46
C GLN A 337 -0.38 21.35 9.50
N ARG A 338 -1.26 20.39 9.18
CA ARG A 338 -1.58 19.22 10.03
C ARG A 338 -0.33 18.47 10.56
N PHE A 339 0.76 18.48 9.79
CA PHE A 339 2.02 17.82 10.14
C PHE A 339 3.10 18.84 10.51
N THR A 340 3.21 19.95 9.77
CA THR A 340 4.28 20.93 9.99
C THR A 340 3.74 22.36 10.03
N GLY A 341 3.99 23.05 11.14
CA GLY A 341 3.69 24.48 11.28
C GLY A 341 2.31 24.83 11.86
N LEU A 342 1.48 23.84 12.22
CA LEU A 342 0.29 24.11 13.03
C LEU A 342 0.69 24.53 14.44
N LYS A 343 0.19 25.68 14.89
CA LYS A 343 0.28 26.09 16.29
C LYS A 343 -0.62 25.18 17.13
N ILE A 344 -0.01 24.33 17.94
CA ILE A 344 -0.72 23.47 18.89
C ILE A 344 -0.99 24.30 20.14
N ILE A 345 -2.25 24.31 20.59
CA ILE A 345 -2.64 24.86 21.88
C ILE A 345 -2.92 23.65 22.78
N ASP A 346 -2.05 23.43 23.75
CA ASP A 346 -2.20 22.35 24.72
C ASP A 346 -3.49 22.56 25.53
N GLN A 347 -4.18 21.46 25.84
CA GLN A 347 -5.45 21.45 26.58
C GLN A 347 -6.56 22.35 25.99
N SER A 348 -6.57 22.64 24.69
CA SER A 348 -7.68 23.33 24.03
C SER A 348 -8.92 22.45 23.78
N ALA A 349 -8.80 21.13 23.95
CA ALA A 349 -9.89 20.18 23.79
C ALA A 349 -10.66 20.00 25.10
N HIS A 350 -11.98 19.92 24.99
CA HIS A 350 -12.88 19.69 26.11
C HIS A 350 -13.92 18.62 25.74
N ASP A 351 -14.55 18.02 26.75
CA ASP A 351 -15.72 17.16 26.52
C ASP A 351 -16.89 17.99 25.99
N GLY A 352 -17.80 17.36 25.24
CA GLY A 352 -18.88 18.08 24.53
C GLY A 352 -19.84 18.86 25.44
N SER A 353 -19.93 18.49 26.72
CA SER A 353 -20.76 19.16 27.72
C SER A 353 -20.03 20.27 28.51
N CYS A 354 -18.75 20.51 28.24
CA CYS A 354 -17.94 21.51 28.94
C CYS A 354 -17.90 22.82 28.15
N ASP A 355 -17.99 23.94 28.87
CA ASP A 355 -17.93 25.31 28.34
C ASP A 355 -16.49 25.82 28.10
N GLY A 356 -15.48 24.98 28.34
CA GLY A 356 -14.07 25.33 28.21
C GLY A 356 -13.45 25.97 29.45
N GLN A 357 -14.21 26.21 30.53
CA GLN A 357 -13.73 26.85 31.75
C GLN A 357 -13.54 25.88 32.92
N CYS A 358 -13.47 24.57 32.65
CA CYS A 358 -13.26 23.57 33.70
C CYS A 358 -11.88 23.72 34.34
N GLN A 359 -11.77 23.36 35.63
CA GLN A 359 -10.52 23.34 36.37
C GLN A 359 -9.47 22.43 35.70
N SER A 360 -8.20 22.83 35.83
CA SER A 360 -7.04 22.00 35.48
C SER A 360 -6.59 21.18 36.69
N LEU A 361 -6.43 19.88 36.49
CA LEU A 361 -5.86 18.95 37.47
C LEU A 361 -4.35 18.86 37.27
N PHE A 362 -3.57 19.06 38.33
CA PHE A 362 -2.11 18.99 38.29
C PHE A 362 -1.62 17.63 38.75
N TRP A 363 -0.45 17.21 38.31
CA TRP A 363 0.13 15.97 38.83
C TRP A 363 0.50 16.09 40.32
N ASP A 364 0.23 15.04 41.08
CA ASP A 364 0.84 14.81 42.39
C ASP A 364 2.23 14.19 42.15
N GLU A 365 3.27 15.00 42.16
CA GLU A 365 4.65 14.55 41.89
C GLU A 365 5.12 13.48 42.90
N ALA A 366 4.69 13.59 44.17
CA ALA A 366 5.03 12.60 45.19
C ALA A 366 4.37 11.24 44.88
N SER A 367 3.10 11.25 44.47
CA SER A 367 2.41 10.07 43.96
C SER A 367 3.06 9.52 42.69
N TYR A 368 3.50 10.37 41.76
CA TYR A 368 4.18 9.91 40.55
C TYR A 368 5.49 9.19 40.85
N ARG A 369 6.30 9.77 41.74
CA ARG A 369 7.62 9.23 42.12
C ARG A 369 7.52 7.99 43.02
N SER A 370 6.42 7.81 43.76
CA SER A 370 6.22 6.62 44.61
C SER A 370 5.90 5.35 43.83
N VAL A 371 5.46 5.48 42.58
CA VAL A 371 5.17 4.34 41.69
C VAL A 371 6.42 3.97 40.89
N ALA A 372 6.79 2.69 40.94
CA ALA A 372 7.88 2.16 40.11
C ALA A 372 7.37 1.70 38.73
N GLY A 373 8.14 1.99 37.69
CA GLY A 373 7.91 1.48 36.34
C GLY A 373 6.84 2.23 35.54
N ALA A 374 5.97 1.46 34.87
CA ALA A 374 4.93 2.00 33.99
C ALA A 374 3.81 2.68 34.80
N ARG A 375 3.77 4.02 34.81
CA ARG A 375 2.81 4.82 35.59
C ARG A 375 1.55 5.12 34.80
N ALA A 376 0.39 4.89 35.42
CA ALA A 376 -0.94 5.26 34.90
C ALA A 376 -1.66 6.14 35.93
N VAL A 377 -2.67 6.89 35.50
CA VAL A 377 -3.54 7.67 36.38
C VAL A 377 -4.51 6.74 37.10
N SER A 378 -4.54 6.79 38.43
CA SER A 378 -5.54 6.12 39.27
C SER A 378 -6.84 6.91 39.25
N ILE A 379 -7.94 6.31 38.81
CA ILE A 379 -9.26 6.98 38.83
C ILE A 379 -9.89 6.97 40.22
N VAL A 380 -9.31 6.20 41.15
CA VAL A 380 -9.78 6.05 42.54
C VAL A 380 -9.11 7.09 43.43
N ASP A 381 -7.81 7.31 43.23
CA ASP A 381 -7.00 8.17 44.11
C ASP A 381 -6.92 9.62 43.61
N THR A 382 -7.19 9.86 42.31
CA THR A 382 -7.25 11.21 41.74
C THR A 382 -8.43 11.99 42.33
N ASN A 383 -8.20 13.25 42.69
CA ASN A 383 -9.24 14.15 43.21
C ASN A 383 -9.41 15.38 42.30
N GLU A 384 -10.16 16.38 42.79
CA GLU A 384 -10.50 17.59 42.02
C GLU A 384 -9.33 18.55 41.78
N GLU A 385 -8.17 18.33 42.39
CA GLU A 385 -6.99 19.19 42.24
C GLU A 385 -5.78 18.43 41.68
N PHE A 386 -5.59 17.19 42.12
CA PHE A 386 -4.39 16.40 41.88
C PHE A 386 -4.67 15.06 41.20
N ILE A 387 -3.98 14.83 40.09
CA ILE A 387 -3.84 13.53 39.42
C ILE A 387 -2.88 12.66 40.22
N ARG A 388 -3.35 11.49 40.64
CA ARG A 388 -2.54 10.48 41.34
C ARG A 388 -2.30 9.27 40.46
N TYR A 389 -1.22 8.56 40.77
CA TYR A 389 -0.67 7.52 39.92
C TYR A 389 -0.66 6.16 40.59
N CYS A 390 -0.86 5.14 39.77
CA CYS A 390 -0.67 3.73 40.11
C CYS A 390 0.16 3.05 39.01
N GLN A 391 0.52 1.79 39.23
CA GLN A 391 1.21 1.01 38.21
C GLN A 391 0.22 0.55 37.13
N ALA A 392 0.53 0.78 35.86
CA ALA A 392 -0.25 0.29 34.74
C ALA A 392 -0.41 -1.24 34.79
N SER A 393 -1.63 -1.70 34.54
CA SER A 393 -2.04 -3.10 34.72
C SER A 393 -3.06 -3.53 33.66
N ARG A 394 -3.59 -4.75 33.80
CA ARG A 394 -4.70 -5.26 32.98
C ARG A 394 -6.05 -4.57 33.27
N LYS A 395 -6.09 -3.66 34.23
CA LYS A 395 -7.24 -2.77 34.53
C LYS A 395 -6.98 -1.32 34.10
N THR A 396 -6.02 -1.12 33.21
CA THR A 396 -5.69 0.19 32.65
C THR A 396 -6.26 0.31 31.23
N ILE A 397 -6.87 1.46 30.91
CA ILE A 397 -7.12 1.89 29.52
C ILE A 397 -5.91 2.69 29.03
N ALA A 398 -5.27 2.28 27.94
CA ALA A 398 -4.26 3.11 27.28
C ALA A 398 -4.92 4.02 26.24
N VAL A 399 -4.69 5.33 26.32
CA VAL A 399 -5.24 6.31 25.39
C VAL A 399 -4.18 6.64 24.34
N SER A 400 -4.43 6.25 23.11
CA SER A 400 -3.60 6.61 21.95
C SER A 400 -4.26 7.78 21.23
N HIS A 401 -3.72 8.98 21.45
CA HIS A 401 -4.36 10.22 21.02
C HIS A 401 -3.48 11.06 20.10
N VAL A 402 -4.10 12.02 19.43
CA VAL A 402 -3.39 13.01 18.63
C VAL A 402 -3.15 14.29 19.44
N TRP A 403 -1.88 14.56 19.76
CA TRP A 403 -1.45 15.79 20.46
C TRP A 403 -2.04 17.07 19.86
N ALA A 404 -1.94 17.20 18.54
CA ALA A 404 -2.39 18.39 17.80
C ALA A 404 -3.92 18.60 17.80
N HIS A 405 -4.71 17.69 18.37
CA HIS A 405 -6.16 17.83 18.50
C HIS A 405 -6.58 18.54 19.79
N GLY A 406 -5.62 19.07 20.55
CA GLY A 406 -5.87 19.93 21.71
C GLY A 406 -5.93 19.19 23.05
N ALA A 407 -5.67 17.89 23.08
CA ALA A 407 -5.57 17.12 24.33
C ALA A 407 -4.12 16.87 24.77
N GLY A 408 -3.14 17.44 24.05
CA GLY A 408 -1.72 17.43 24.41
C GLY A 408 -1.41 18.35 25.59
N GLY A 409 -0.23 18.17 26.19
CA GLY A 409 0.25 18.94 27.33
C GLY A 409 1.27 18.15 28.16
N ARG A 410 1.55 18.63 29.37
CA ARG A 410 2.43 17.96 30.33
C ARG A 410 1.76 17.82 31.70
N PRO A 411 2.20 16.88 32.55
CA PRO A 411 1.57 16.65 33.84
C PRO A 411 1.56 17.91 34.75
N HIS A 412 2.61 18.73 34.67
CA HIS A 412 2.76 19.96 35.45
C HIS A 412 2.04 21.17 34.84
N THR A 413 1.61 21.12 33.56
CA THR A 413 0.86 22.22 32.93
C THR A 413 -0.65 22.13 33.19
N GLY A 414 -1.10 21.03 33.81
CA GLY A 414 -2.51 20.78 34.09
C GLY A 414 -3.20 19.95 33.00
N PHE A 415 -4.23 19.23 33.40
CA PHE A 415 -5.10 18.43 32.55
C PHE A 415 -6.56 18.78 32.80
N ASN A 416 -7.33 19.01 31.74
CA ASN A 416 -8.72 19.46 31.86
C ASN A 416 -9.59 18.46 32.64
N ALA A 417 -10.23 18.91 33.72
CA ALA A 417 -11.07 18.06 34.57
C ALA A 417 -12.20 17.36 33.79
N CYS A 418 -12.77 18.01 32.76
CA CYS A 418 -13.77 17.37 31.90
C CYS A 418 -13.21 16.18 31.10
N LEU A 419 -11.96 16.26 30.62
CA LEU A 419 -11.30 15.15 29.92
C LEU A 419 -10.96 14.02 30.88
N HIS A 420 -10.53 14.36 32.10
CA HIS A 420 -10.37 13.37 33.17
C HIS A 420 -11.69 12.64 33.44
N GLN A 421 -12.78 13.35 33.70
CA GLN A 421 -14.10 12.76 33.96
C GLN A 421 -14.59 11.88 32.80
N ARG A 422 -14.33 12.30 31.55
CA ARG A 422 -14.59 11.50 30.36
C ARG A 422 -13.85 10.16 30.42
N LEU A 423 -12.55 10.17 30.69
CA LEU A 423 -11.73 8.96 30.80
C LEU A 423 -12.10 8.11 32.01
N VAL A 424 -12.50 8.71 33.14
CA VAL A 424 -13.03 7.98 34.30
C VAL A 424 -14.30 7.23 33.94
N ARG A 425 -15.23 7.86 33.22
CA ARG A 425 -16.47 7.20 32.78
C ARG A 425 -16.16 6.00 31.88
N ILE A 426 -15.32 6.20 30.87
CA ILE A 426 -14.94 5.13 29.93
C ILE A 426 -14.19 4.01 30.67
N ALA A 427 -13.31 4.34 31.63
CA ALA A 427 -12.62 3.34 32.46
C ALA A 427 -13.61 2.48 33.24
N ARG A 428 -14.58 3.10 33.93
CA ARG A 428 -15.62 2.39 34.69
C ARG A 428 -16.52 1.52 33.80
N GLU A 429 -16.90 2.03 32.63
CA GLU A 429 -17.70 1.27 31.65
C GLU A 429 -16.99 0.01 31.12
N ASN A 430 -15.66 -0.06 31.27
CA ASN A 430 -14.84 -1.18 30.83
C ASN A 430 -14.10 -1.88 32.00
N ASP A 431 -14.64 -1.80 33.21
CA ASP A 431 -14.12 -2.46 34.43
C ASP A 431 -12.63 -2.16 34.74
N CYS A 432 -12.17 -0.98 34.33
CA CYS A 432 -10.82 -0.47 34.54
C CYS A 432 -10.77 0.52 35.72
N ASP A 433 -9.66 0.51 36.47
CA ASP A 433 -9.41 1.36 37.64
C ASP A 433 -8.38 2.47 37.36
N SER A 434 -7.85 2.49 36.14
CA SER A 434 -6.78 3.40 35.75
C SER A 434 -6.81 3.68 34.26
N TYR A 435 -6.19 4.79 33.87
CA TYR A 435 -5.92 5.07 32.45
C TYR A 435 -4.51 5.60 32.27
N TRP A 436 -3.90 5.27 31.15
CA TRP A 436 -2.66 5.87 30.70
C TRP A 436 -2.94 6.81 29.55
N MET A 437 -2.38 8.01 29.61
CA MET A 437 -2.32 8.95 28.51
C MET A 437 -1.01 9.71 28.68
N ASP A 438 -0.24 9.87 27.61
CA ASP A 438 1.07 10.52 27.67
C ASP A 438 1.06 11.94 28.29
N THR A 439 -0.03 12.68 28.14
CA THR A 439 -0.19 14.05 28.62
C THR A 439 -0.11 14.14 30.15
N PRO A 440 -0.95 13.40 30.92
CA PRO A 440 -0.79 13.31 32.37
C PRO A 440 0.33 12.36 32.84
N CYS A 441 0.91 11.50 31.98
CA CYS A 441 1.88 10.49 32.42
C CYS A 441 3.35 10.70 31.99
N ILE A 442 3.67 11.61 31.06
CA ILE A 442 5.04 11.86 30.58
C ILE A 442 5.50 13.28 30.95
N PRO A 443 6.31 13.41 32.03
CA PRO A 443 6.89 14.67 32.47
C PRO A 443 7.81 15.33 31.43
N GLU A 444 8.13 16.59 31.67
CA GLU A 444 9.15 17.32 30.90
C GLU A 444 10.58 17.01 31.39
N ASP A 445 10.73 16.66 32.68
CA ASP A 445 12.01 16.21 33.23
C ASP A 445 12.63 15.11 32.36
N HIS A 446 13.89 15.29 31.99
CA HIS A 446 14.53 14.48 30.97
C HIS A 446 14.76 13.03 31.41
N GLN A 447 14.96 12.79 32.71
CA GLN A 447 15.15 11.44 33.27
C GLN A 447 13.82 10.70 33.37
N LEU A 448 12.81 11.34 33.98
CA LEU A 448 11.46 10.78 34.09
C LEU A 448 10.83 10.55 32.72
N ARG A 449 11.08 11.44 31.76
CA ARG A 449 10.63 11.27 30.37
C ARG A 449 11.27 10.04 29.73
N ALA A 450 12.58 9.89 29.86
CA ALA A 450 13.29 8.73 29.29
C ALA A 450 12.80 7.42 29.93
N GLU A 451 12.57 7.41 31.25
CA GLU A 451 12.00 6.29 31.98
C GLU A 451 10.58 5.96 31.49
N ALA A 452 9.70 6.96 31.40
CA ALA A 452 8.33 6.77 30.91
C ALA A 452 8.29 6.23 29.47
N ILE A 453 9.14 6.75 28.58
CA ILE A 453 9.27 6.26 27.19
C ILE A 453 9.76 4.81 27.18
N SER A 454 10.71 4.44 28.04
CA SER A 454 11.20 3.05 28.13
C SER A 454 10.13 2.03 28.53
N HIS A 455 9.00 2.50 29.08
CA HIS A 455 7.87 1.67 29.50
C HIS A 455 6.67 1.70 28.54
N ILE A 456 6.73 2.44 27.43
CA ILE A 456 5.58 2.59 26.52
C ILE A 456 5.10 1.25 25.96
N ASN A 457 6.04 0.37 25.55
CA ASN A 457 5.71 -0.97 25.06
C ASN A 457 4.96 -1.79 26.12
N LYS A 458 5.41 -1.70 27.39
CA LYS A 458 4.77 -2.41 28.51
C LYS A 458 3.36 -1.90 28.76
N VAL A 459 3.16 -0.58 28.76
CA VAL A 459 1.84 0.04 28.96
C VAL A 459 0.84 -0.48 27.95
N PHE A 460 1.14 -0.34 26.65
CA PHE A 460 0.20 -0.71 25.60
C PHE A 460 -0.02 -2.22 25.51
N ASN A 461 1.01 -3.05 25.73
CA ASN A 461 0.87 -4.51 25.74
C ASN A 461 0.06 -5.02 26.96
N THR A 462 0.10 -4.32 28.10
CA THR A 462 -0.54 -4.81 29.35
C THR A 462 -1.94 -4.27 29.54
N SER A 463 -2.24 -3.09 28.98
CA SER A 463 -3.54 -2.42 29.13
C SER A 463 -4.69 -3.28 28.58
N SER A 464 -5.85 -3.19 29.24
CA SER A 464 -7.06 -3.94 28.87
C SER A 464 -7.53 -3.57 27.47
N ILE A 465 -7.59 -2.26 27.22
CA ILE A 465 -8.10 -1.64 26.00
C ILE A 465 -7.14 -0.52 25.63
N THR A 466 -6.91 -0.36 24.32
CA THR A 466 -6.37 0.87 23.78
C THR A 466 -7.44 1.69 23.08
N LEU A 467 -7.66 2.91 23.57
CA LEU A 467 -8.66 3.83 23.07
C LEU A 467 -8.02 4.81 22.07
N VAL A 468 -8.42 4.72 20.79
CA VAL A 468 -8.03 5.64 19.73
C VAL A 468 -8.82 6.94 19.86
N TRP A 469 -8.11 8.03 20.09
CA TRP A 469 -8.68 9.37 20.25
C TRP A 469 -8.24 10.25 19.07
N ASP A 470 -9.12 10.38 18.08
CA ASP A 470 -8.94 11.21 16.89
C ASP A 470 -10.20 12.05 16.64
N ARG A 471 -10.02 13.35 16.39
CA ARG A 471 -11.11 14.30 16.17
C ARG A 471 -12.09 13.89 15.07
N ASP A 472 -11.62 13.27 13.99
CA ASP A 472 -12.48 12.87 12.89
C ASP A 472 -13.37 11.69 13.27
N LEU A 473 -12.80 10.70 13.97
CA LEU A 473 -13.54 9.53 14.48
C LEU A 473 -14.55 9.93 15.55
N MET A 474 -14.16 10.85 16.45
CA MET A 474 -15.05 11.41 17.47
C MET A 474 -16.21 12.24 16.90
N SER A 475 -16.18 12.58 15.61
CA SER A 475 -17.32 13.26 14.96
C SER A 475 -18.37 12.30 14.38
N ILE A 476 -18.10 10.99 14.39
CA ILE A 476 -18.97 9.97 13.78
C ILE A 476 -19.99 9.48 14.80
N ASP A 477 -21.27 9.63 14.46
CA ASP A 477 -22.39 9.10 15.24
C ASP A 477 -22.60 7.62 14.98
N ILE A 478 -22.46 6.80 16.03
CA ILE A 478 -22.66 5.35 15.99
C ILE A 478 -23.94 4.90 16.71
N SER A 479 -24.86 5.82 17.02
CA SER A 479 -26.15 5.49 17.65
C SER A 479 -27.05 4.62 16.78
N ARG A 480 -26.90 4.70 15.46
CA ARG A 480 -27.61 3.87 14.46
C ARG A 480 -26.58 3.11 13.63
N PRO A 481 -26.08 1.96 14.12
CA PRO A 481 -25.08 1.21 13.38
C PRO A 481 -25.64 0.75 12.03
N SER A 482 -24.92 1.02 10.95
CA SER A 482 -25.18 0.48 9.62
C SER A 482 -23.87 0.08 8.96
N MET A 483 -23.94 -0.75 7.91
CA MET A 483 -22.75 -1.12 7.15
C MET A 483 -22.07 0.10 6.54
N GLU A 484 -22.86 1.05 6.01
CA GLU A 484 -22.35 2.29 5.44
C GLU A 484 -21.61 3.14 6.48
N ILE A 485 -22.08 3.19 7.74
CA ILE A 485 -21.37 3.88 8.83
C ILE A 485 -20.06 3.16 9.16
N GLN A 486 -20.05 1.82 9.24
CA GLN A 486 -18.81 1.07 9.50
C GLN A 486 -17.79 1.23 8.38
N GLU A 487 -18.22 1.16 7.12
CA GLU A 487 -17.38 1.48 5.96
C GLU A 487 -16.81 2.90 6.04
N ALA A 488 -17.62 3.88 6.45
CA ALA A 488 -17.19 5.26 6.58
C ALA A 488 -16.25 5.51 7.79
N ILE A 489 -16.40 4.75 8.88
CA ILE A 489 -15.42 4.70 9.99
C ILE A 489 -14.07 4.24 9.46
N LEU A 490 -14.02 3.11 8.74
CA LEU A 490 -12.77 2.60 8.18
C LEU A 490 -12.15 3.55 7.16
N CYS A 491 -12.95 4.13 6.26
CA CYS A 491 -12.49 5.15 5.31
C CYS A 491 -11.91 6.38 6.04
N THR A 492 -12.52 6.81 7.14
CA THR A 492 -12.01 7.91 7.96
C THR A 492 -10.71 7.52 8.64
N LEU A 493 -10.66 6.34 9.26
CA LEU A 493 -9.49 5.82 9.96
C LEU A 493 -8.26 5.72 9.05
N LEU A 494 -8.42 5.26 7.80
CA LEU A 494 -7.30 5.12 6.85
C LEU A 494 -6.57 6.43 6.52
N VAL A 495 -7.20 7.60 6.73
CA VAL A 495 -6.63 8.93 6.37
C VAL A 495 -6.70 9.96 7.50
N CYS A 496 -7.13 9.55 8.69
CA CYS A 496 -7.18 10.41 9.86
C CYS A 496 -5.78 10.75 10.35
N ASP A 497 -5.74 11.70 11.26
CA ASP A 497 -4.51 12.23 11.82
C ASP A 497 -3.78 11.18 12.66
N TRP A 498 -4.52 10.35 13.39
CA TRP A 498 -3.98 9.26 14.19
C TRP A 498 -3.24 8.21 13.35
N THR A 499 -3.77 7.80 12.21
CA THR A 499 -3.13 6.77 11.35
C THR A 499 -1.83 7.23 10.70
N LEU A 500 -1.57 8.53 10.63
CA LEU A 500 -0.43 9.09 9.87
C LEU A 500 0.76 9.47 10.75
N ARG A 501 0.68 9.25 12.07
CA ARG A 501 1.75 9.60 13.01
C ARG A 501 2.56 8.37 13.42
N SER A 502 3.84 8.61 13.72
CA SER A 502 4.80 7.55 14.05
C SER A 502 4.61 7.01 15.46
N TRP A 503 4.30 7.86 16.46
CA TRP A 503 4.03 7.40 17.82
C TRP A 503 2.78 6.50 17.88
N THR A 504 1.68 6.96 17.28
CA THR A 504 0.44 6.19 17.20
C THR A 504 0.59 4.87 16.44
N LEU A 505 1.57 4.74 15.52
CA LEU A 505 1.94 3.44 14.94
C LEU A 505 2.42 2.48 16.03
N LEU A 506 3.44 2.89 16.80
CA LEU A 506 4.01 2.06 17.84
C LEU A 506 2.95 1.65 18.85
N GLU A 507 2.17 2.63 19.32
CA GLU A 507 1.07 2.42 20.24
C GLU A 507 0.07 1.40 19.69
N SER A 508 -0.37 1.58 18.44
CA SER A 508 -1.25 0.63 17.75
C SER A 508 -0.63 -0.76 17.66
N MET A 509 0.65 -0.88 17.28
CA MET A 509 1.35 -2.16 17.10
C MET A 509 1.46 -2.96 18.40
N ARG A 510 1.62 -2.27 19.54
CA ARG A 510 1.62 -2.88 20.89
C ARG A 510 0.21 -3.15 21.43
N ALA A 511 -0.78 -2.42 20.96
CA ALA A 511 -2.16 -2.50 21.40
C ALA A 511 -3.04 -3.50 20.63
N ARG A 512 -2.49 -4.19 19.61
CA ARG A 512 -3.29 -4.91 18.59
C ARG A 512 -4.22 -6.00 19.12
N HIS A 513 -4.04 -6.44 20.37
CA HIS A 513 -4.96 -7.38 21.00
C HIS A 513 -6.34 -6.77 21.27
N ASN A 514 -6.45 -5.45 21.52
CA ASN A 514 -7.73 -4.84 21.87
C ASN A 514 -7.79 -3.31 21.62
N ILE A 515 -8.10 -2.92 20.37
CA ILE A 515 -8.22 -1.51 19.95
C ILE A 515 -9.69 -1.11 19.85
N HIS A 516 -10.05 -0.01 20.53
CA HIS A 516 -11.36 0.62 20.47
C HIS A 516 -11.26 2.03 19.88
N LEU A 517 -12.25 2.44 19.10
CA LEU A 517 -12.33 3.78 18.53
C LEU A 517 -13.29 4.64 19.35
N LEU A 518 -12.85 5.83 19.75
CA LEU A 518 -13.70 6.81 20.41
C LEU A 518 -14.50 7.60 19.37
N CYS A 519 -15.83 7.47 19.44
CA CYS A 519 -16.78 8.09 18.53
C CYS A 519 -17.54 9.23 19.22
N LYS A 520 -18.53 9.79 18.52
CA LYS A 520 -19.38 10.87 19.02
C LYS A 520 -20.09 10.47 20.31
N ASP A 521 -20.31 11.45 21.18
CA ASP A 521 -21.01 11.32 22.47
C ASP A 521 -20.35 10.28 23.40
N ASN A 522 -19.02 10.17 23.32
CA ASN A 522 -18.18 9.29 24.15
C ASN A 522 -18.46 7.80 24.00
N LYS A 523 -19.17 7.40 22.94
CA LYS A 523 -19.39 6.00 22.60
C LYS A 523 -18.11 5.39 22.04
N THR A 524 -17.89 4.12 22.34
CA THR A 524 -16.76 3.37 21.80
C THR A 524 -17.25 2.25 20.89
N VAL A 525 -16.43 1.88 19.92
CA VAL A 525 -16.65 0.70 19.07
C VAL A 525 -15.34 -0.07 18.95
N ALA A 526 -15.40 -1.39 19.10
CA ALA A 526 -14.23 -2.24 18.89
C ALA A 526 -13.83 -2.20 17.40
N LEU A 527 -12.57 -1.86 17.12
CA LEU A 527 -12.05 -1.80 15.76
C LEU A 527 -12.22 -3.16 15.07
N ARG A 528 -11.92 -4.25 15.80
CA ARG A 528 -12.04 -5.62 15.30
C ARG A 528 -13.43 -5.94 14.73
N ASP A 529 -14.48 -5.48 15.40
CA ASP A 529 -15.85 -5.72 14.96
C ASP A 529 -16.16 -4.97 13.66
N CYS A 530 -15.72 -3.71 13.54
CA CYS A 530 -15.84 -2.96 12.29
C CYS A 530 -15.10 -3.66 11.15
N LEU A 531 -13.87 -4.14 11.38
CA LEU A 531 -13.08 -4.84 10.36
C LEU A 531 -13.77 -6.12 9.89
N LEU A 532 -14.22 -6.96 10.82
CA LEU A 532 -14.88 -8.23 10.50
C LEU A 532 -16.22 -8.03 9.79
N ASN A 533 -17.03 -7.08 10.23
CA ASN A 533 -18.33 -6.82 9.63
C ASN A 533 -18.18 -6.30 8.19
N VAL A 534 -17.28 -5.35 7.93
CA VAL A 534 -17.02 -4.86 6.57
C VAL A 534 -16.38 -5.95 5.71
N HIS A 535 -15.49 -6.77 6.26
CA HIS A 535 -14.91 -7.92 5.56
C HIS A 535 -15.95 -8.99 5.19
N HIS A 536 -16.94 -9.26 6.03
CA HIS A 536 -17.94 -10.29 5.76
C HIS A 536 -19.15 -9.81 4.94
N ALA A 537 -19.55 -8.55 5.07
CA ALA A 537 -20.79 -8.05 4.47
C ALA A 537 -20.65 -6.70 3.74
N GLY A 538 -19.59 -5.93 4.00
CA GLY A 538 -19.36 -4.64 3.36
C GLY A 538 -18.70 -4.73 1.98
N ALA A 539 -18.44 -3.57 1.40
CA ALA A 539 -17.74 -3.39 0.13
C ALA A 539 -16.31 -3.98 0.16
N ILE A 540 -15.99 -4.88 -0.78
CA ILE A 540 -14.68 -5.55 -0.83
C ILE A 540 -13.56 -4.54 -1.08
N ASP A 541 -13.77 -3.58 -1.99
CA ASP A 541 -12.84 -2.51 -2.32
C ASP A 541 -12.58 -1.54 -1.16
N ILE A 542 -13.45 -1.48 -0.14
CA ILE A 542 -13.16 -0.77 1.11
C ILE A 542 -12.41 -1.69 2.08
N ALA A 543 -12.86 -2.95 2.22
CA ALA A 543 -12.24 -3.91 3.12
C ALA A 543 -10.76 -4.11 2.77
N THR A 544 -10.43 -4.33 1.50
CA THR A 544 -9.06 -4.62 1.05
C THR A 544 -8.10 -3.46 1.24
N LEU A 545 -8.57 -2.21 1.37
CA LEU A 545 -7.73 -1.07 1.75
C LEU A 545 -7.12 -1.21 3.15
N LEU A 546 -7.68 -2.05 4.03
CA LEU A 546 -7.12 -2.34 5.35
C LEU A 546 -5.74 -3.00 5.28
N LEU A 547 -5.42 -3.68 4.16
CA LEU A 547 -4.09 -4.24 3.92
C LEU A 547 -2.99 -3.18 3.79
N THR A 548 -3.35 -1.90 3.64
CA THR A 548 -2.42 -0.75 3.63
C THR A 548 -2.06 -0.24 5.03
N SER A 549 -2.76 -0.72 6.06
CA SER A 549 -2.67 -0.22 7.43
C SER A 549 -2.48 -1.39 8.38
N GLN A 550 -1.31 -2.01 8.30
CA GLN A 550 -0.95 -3.28 8.95
C GLN A 550 -1.03 -3.23 10.48
N GLN A 551 -0.88 -2.04 11.06
CA GLN A 551 -1.04 -1.82 12.51
C GLN A 551 -2.48 -1.97 13.00
N LEU A 552 -3.46 -1.91 12.09
CA LEU A 552 -4.88 -2.11 12.40
C LEU A 552 -5.28 -3.59 12.37
N LEU A 553 -4.44 -4.46 11.80
CA LEU A 553 -4.70 -5.89 11.71
C LEU A 553 -4.47 -6.54 13.08
N PRO A 554 -5.21 -7.61 13.43
CA PRO A 554 -5.13 -8.22 14.76
C PRO A 554 -3.77 -8.87 15.02
N ALA A 555 -3.44 -9.11 16.29
CA ALA A 555 -2.26 -9.85 16.69
C ALA A 555 -2.32 -11.32 16.21
N ILE A 556 -1.15 -11.94 16.05
CA ILE A 556 -1.04 -13.36 15.67
C ILE A 556 -1.72 -14.24 16.72
N GLN A 557 -2.55 -15.18 16.25
CA GLN A 557 -3.14 -16.23 17.08
C GLN A 557 -2.29 -17.50 16.93
N TYR A 558 -1.94 -18.12 18.05
CA TYR A 558 -1.18 -19.37 18.10
C TYR A 558 -1.88 -20.33 19.06
N ASP A 559 -2.27 -21.50 18.54
CA ASP A 559 -3.02 -22.53 19.27
C ASP A 559 -2.11 -23.68 19.78
N GLY A 560 -0.79 -23.58 19.58
CA GLY A 560 0.17 -24.57 20.09
C GLY A 560 0.52 -24.36 21.57
N GLU A 561 1.22 -25.33 22.16
CA GLU A 561 1.54 -25.32 23.60
C GLU A 561 2.48 -24.17 23.99
N GLU A 562 3.57 -23.95 23.23
CA GLU A 562 4.48 -22.82 23.41
C GLU A 562 4.96 -22.27 22.06
N PRO A 563 4.83 -20.96 21.79
CA PRO A 563 5.43 -20.34 20.61
C PRO A 563 6.94 -20.18 20.81
N ASP A 564 7.71 -20.27 19.73
CA ASP A 564 9.12 -19.89 19.77
C ASP A 564 9.30 -18.40 20.09
N ASP A 565 10.52 -18.01 20.48
CA ASP A 565 10.81 -16.63 20.91
C ASP A 565 10.44 -15.58 19.85
N GLU A 566 10.68 -15.88 18.57
CA GLU A 566 10.39 -14.94 17.48
C GLU A 566 8.88 -14.77 17.29
N LEU A 567 8.13 -15.88 17.29
CA LEU A 567 6.68 -15.86 17.22
C LEU A 567 6.08 -15.14 18.43
N GLN A 568 6.61 -15.37 19.63
CA GLN A 568 6.17 -14.67 20.84
C GLN A 568 6.39 -13.15 20.73
N ARG A 569 7.49 -12.72 20.10
CA ARG A 569 7.75 -11.30 19.82
C ARG A 569 6.76 -10.75 18.78
N GLN A 570 6.48 -11.47 17.71
CA GLN A 570 5.50 -11.02 16.71
C GLN A 570 4.09 -10.88 17.31
N MET A 571 3.68 -11.83 18.16
CA MET A 571 2.42 -11.74 18.93
C MET A 571 2.34 -10.48 19.80
N LYS A 572 3.47 -10.03 20.37
CA LYS A 572 3.60 -8.79 21.16
C LYS A 572 3.76 -7.52 20.32
N GLY A 573 3.68 -7.61 18.99
CA GLY A 573 3.76 -6.45 18.11
C GLY A 573 5.14 -6.15 17.51
N TYR A 574 6.19 -6.92 17.81
CA TYR A 574 7.52 -6.66 17.25
C TYR A 574 7.56 -7.06 15.77
N VAL A 575 8.34 -6.31 15.00
CA VAL A 575 8.51 -6.54 13.57
C VAL A 575 10.00 -6.46 13.18
N PRO A 576 10.40 -7.12 12.08
CA PRO A 576 11.74 -6.98 11.51
C PRO A 576 12.09 -5.52 11.16
N VAL A 577 13.39 -5.26 11.00
CA VAL A 577 13.92 -3.92 10.70
C VAL A 577 13.30 -3.36 9.42
N GLU A 578 13.23 -4.15 8.36
CA GLU A 578 12.72 -3.74 7.05
C GLU A 578 11.24 -3.37 7.11
N GLU A 579 10.47 -4.13 7.87
CA GLU A 579 9.05 -3.86 8.07
C GLU A 579 8.84 -2.61 8.93
N ALA A 580 9.61 -2.43 10.01
CA ALA A 580 9.54 -1.21 10.82
C ALA A 580 9.87 0.05 10.01
N LEU A 581 10.91 -0.02 9.17
CA LEU A 581 11.28 1.06 8.25
C LEU A 581 10.14 1.34 7.26
N HIS A 582 9.52 0.30 6.69
CA HIS A 582 8.43 0.45 5.73
C HIS A 582 7.20 1.13 6.34
N LEU A 583 6.77 0.68 7.53
CA LEU A 583 5.63 1.25 8.25
C LEU A 583 5.86 2.72 8.64
N LEU A 584 7.09 3.07 9.02
CA LEU A 584 7.46 4.44 9.41
C LEU A 584 7.70 5.36 8.22
N ALA A 585 8.10 4.85 7.05
CA ALA A 585 8.36 5.66 5.86
C ALA A 585 7.17 6.51 5.41
N ARG A 586 5.95 6.09 5.76
CA ARG A 586 4.68 6.76 5.43
C ARG A 586 4.10 7.57 6.58
N ARG A 587 4.86 7.78 7.65
CA ARG A 587 4.37 8.40 8.89
C ARG A 587 5.24 9.55 9.34
N HIS A 588 4.65 10.41 10.15
CA HIS A 588 5.29 11.62 10.63
C HIS A 588 5.54 11.58 12.14
N ALA A 589 6.79 11.86 12.53
CA ALA A 589 7.16 12.21 13.89
C ALA A 589 7.32 13.73 13.99
N SER A 590 6.61 14.37 14.94
CA SER A 590 6.61 15.83 15.06
C SER A 590 7.91 16.41 15.64
N ARG A 591 8.72 15.60 16.33
CA ARG A 591 9.99 16.02 16.93
C ARG A 591 11.17 15.37 16.20
N PRO A 592 12.22 16.13 15.86
CA PRO A 592 13.46 15.55 15.33
C PRO A 592 14.01 14.47 16.28
N GLY A 593 14.41 13.32 15.73
CA GLY A 593 15.00 12.21 16.47
C GLY A 593 14.01 11.18 17.04
N ASP A 594 12.73 11.55 17.25
CA ASP A 594 11.71 10.62 17.76
C ASP A 594 11.52 9.42 16.81
N SER A 595 11.69 9.61 15.49
CA SER A 595 11.52 8.54 14.51
C SER A 595 12.50 7.37 14.69
N VAL A 596 13.73 7.65 15.11
CA VAL A 596 14.73 6.60 15.42
C VAL A 596 14.39 5.88 16.73
N VAL A 597 13.92 6.63 17.74
CA VAL A 597 13.45 6.04 19.00
C VAL A 597 12.29 5.09 18.74
N ILE A 598 11.30 5.53 17.95
CA ILE A 598 10.14 4.72 17.58
C ILE A 598 10.57 3.49 16.77
N LEU A 599 11.47 3.66 15.79
CA LEU A 599 12.05 2.55 15.03
C LEU A 599 12.65 1.49 15.95
N SER A 600 13.48 1.90 16.91
CA SER A 600 14.09 0.98 17.86
C SER A 600 13.05 0.26 18.74
N LEU A 601 12.01 0.97 19.19
CA LEU A 601 10.94 0.40 20.03
C LEU A 601 9.98 -0.52 19.27
N LEU A 602 9.89 -0.39 17.94
CA LEU A 602 9.15 -1.33 17.09
C LEU A 602 9.86 -2.69 17.00
N ILE A 603 11.19 -2.70 17.12
CA ILE A 603 12.03 -3.88 16.89
C ILE A 603 12.54 -4.47 18.20
N ASP A 604 12.61 -3.68 19.27
CA ASP A 604 13.21 -4.03 20.57
C ASP A 604 12.53 -3.25 21.71
N ASP A 605 12.89 -3.54 22.97
CA ASP A 605 12.39 -2.84 24.15
C ASP A 605 13.21 -1.60 24.52
N LYS A 606 14.46 -1.56 24.08
CA LYS A 606 15.37 -0.47 24.46
C LYS A 606 15.36 0.63 23.39
N PRO A 607 15.02 1.87 23.76
CA PRO A 607 15.09 2.98 22.84
C PRO A 607 16.54 3.30 22.47
N VAL A 608 16.78 3.55 21.19
CA VAL A 608 18.04 4.04 20.65
C VAL A 608 17.79 5.42 20.05
N TYR A 609 18.63 6.40 20.41
CA TYR A 609 18.38 7.80 20.11
C TYR A 609 19.10 8.33 18.86
N THR A 610 19.97 7.53 18.23
CA THR A 610 20.66 7.91 16.99
C THR A 610 20.68 6.77 15.98
N ALA A 611 20.52 7.09 14.70
CA ALA A 611 20.52 6.09 13.64
C ALA A 611 21.88 5.39 13.52
N GLU A 612 22.98 6.07 13.80
CA GLU A 612 24.32 5.47 13.83
C GLU A 612 24.42 4.38 14.91
N ALA A 613 23.98 4.65 16.15
CA ALA A 613 23.98 3.65 17.20
C ALA A 613 23.03 2.48 16.86
N PHE A 614 21.89 2.79 16.26
CA PHE A 614 20.93 1.78 15.79
C PHE A 614 21.58 0.83 14.78
N TRP A 615 22.15 1.34 13.68
CA TRP A 615 22.75 0.50 12.64
C TRP A 615 23.99 -0.25 13.11
N LYS A 616 24.82 0.35 14.00
CA LYS A 616 25.94 -0.36 14.63
C LYS A 616 25.49 -1.54 15.48
N SER A 617 24.33 -1.46 16.14
CA SER A 617 23.75 -2.59 16.89
C SER A 617 23.30 -3.77 16.00
N LYS A 618 23.22 -3.57 14.68
CA LYS A 618 22.76 -4.58 13.71
C LYS A 618 23.91 -5.21 12.92
N ILE A 619 25.16 -4.91 13.23
CA ILE A 619 26.33 -5.57 12.62
C ILE A 619 26.22 -7.09 12.80
N GLY A 620 26.44 -7.84 11.73
CA GLY A 620 26.31 -9.29 11.68
C GLY A 620 24.92 -9.81 11.34
N GLN A 621 23.90 -8.93 11.29
CA GLN A 621 22.55 -9.28 10.88
C GLN A 621 22.39 -9.13 9.36
N SER A 622 21.37 -9.79 8.81
CA SER A 622 20.99 -9.66 7.40
C SER A 622 19.73 -8.81 7.23
N LEU A 623 19.60 -8.17 6.08
CA LEU A 623 18.38 -7.50 5.63
C LEU A 623 18.12 -7.76 4.15
N TYR A 624 16.87 -7.70 3.72
CA TYR A 624 16.53 -7.80 2.30
C TYR A 624 17.09 -6.61 1.48
N SER A 625 17.95 -6.88 0.48
CA SER A 625 18.64 -5.86 -0.31
C SER A 625 17.71 -4.85 -1.02
N GLY A 626 16.46 -5.23 -1.30
CA GLY A 626 15.45 -4.35 -1.87
C GLY A 626 15.11 -3.14 -1.00
N VAL A 627 15.27 -3.22 0.33
CA VAL A 627 14.96 -2.12 1.26
C VAL A 627 15.78 -0.84 1.01
N LEU A 628 16.92 -0.98 0.32
CA LEU A 628 17.81 0.13 -0.02
C LEU A 628 17.21 1.06 -1.08
N PHE A 629 16.31 0.55 -1.94
CA PHE A 629 15.83 1.25 -3.14
C PHE A 629 14.76 2.28 -2.78
N SER A 630 15.21 3.38 -2.19
CA SER A 630 14.36 4.44 -1.64
C SER A 630 15.11 5.78 -1.53
N SER A 631 14.37 6.88 -1.46
CA SER A 631 14.94 8.25 -1.42
C SER A 631 15.29 8.74 -0.01
N GLN A 632 15.26 7.87 1.00
CA GLN A 632 15.62 8.22 2.37
C GLN A 632 17.06 8.76 2.43
N PRO A 633 17.31 9.82 3.22
CA PRO A 633 18.65 10.30 3.47
C PRO A 633 19.46 9.21 4.15
N ARG A 634 20.73 9.11 3.79
CA ARG A 634 21.65 8.10 4.31
C ARG A 634 22.59 8.67 5.35
N LEU A 635 23.11 7.82 6.22
CA LEU A 635 24.17 8.18 7.15
C LEU A 635 25.43 8.61 6.40
N ARG A 636 26.23 9.48 7.01
CA ARG A 636 27.53 9.94 6.48
C ARG A 636 28.73 9.32 7.19
N CYS A 637 28.49 8.37 8.09
CA CYS A 637 29.56 7.68 8.81
C CYS A 637 30.12 6.50 7.99
N LYS A 638 31.41 6.22 8.20
CA LYS A 638 32.15 5.21 7.43
C LYS A 638 31.52 3.83 7.56
N GLY A 639 31.24 3.17 6.43
CA GLY A 639 30.68 1.82 6.34
C GLY A 639 29.15 1.76 6.39
N PHE A 640 28.48 2.90 6.57
CA PHE A 640 27.03 3.00 6.69
C PHE A 640 26.42 4.01 5.69
N GLY A 641 27.16 4.38 4.64
CA GLY A 641 26.68 5.30 3.59
C GLY A 641 25.44 4.83 2.82
N TRP A 642 25.12 3.54 2.93
CA TRP A 642 23.91 2.89 2.38
C TRP A 642 22.71 2.95 3.34
N ALA A 643 22.94 3.15 4.64
CA ALA A 643 21.93 2.97 5.68
C ALA A 643 21.07 4.24 5.84
N PRO A 644 19.73 4.15 5.90
CA PRO A 644 18.86 5.28 6.19
C PRO A 644 19.24 5.98 7.50
N SER A 645 19.39 7.31 7.50
CA SER A 645 19.62 8.11 8.71
C SER A 645 18.34 8.34 9.51
N GLN A 646 17.18 8.08 8.91
CA GLN A 646 15.85 8.14 9.49
C GLN A 646 14.89 7.30 8.60
N PRO A 647 13.78 6.78 9.15
CA PRO A 647 12.84 5.96 8.37
C PRO A 647 11.97 6.78 7.41
N GLU A 648 11.52 7.96 7.82
CA GLU A 648 10.67 8.85 7.02
C GLU A 648 11.45 9.57 5.91
N LEU A 649 10.76 9.90 4.82
CA LEU A 649 11.28 10.87 3.89
C LEU A 649 11.45 12.22 4.60
N PRO A 650 12.56 12.93 4.34
CA PRO A 650 12.81 14.21 4.98
C PRO A 650 11.72 15.19 4.55
N LEU A 651 11.43 16.09 5.48
CA LEU A 651 10.50 17.21 5.33
C LEU A 651 10.92 18.22 4.22
N ALA A 652 11.89 17.89 3.36
CA ALA A 652 12.53 18.86 2.49
C ALA A 652 11.58 19.48 1.46
N VAL A 653 11.57 20.82 1.49
CA VAL A 653 11.00 21.72 0.49
C VAL A 653 11.62 21.37 -0.86
N LEU A 654 10.80 20.94 -1.82
CA LEU A 654 11.23 20.83 -3.21
C LEU A 654 11.79 22.20 -3.65
N SER A 655 13.11 22.29 -3.86
CA SER A 655 13.64 23.20 -4.86
C SER A 655 13.04 22.76 -6.20
N GLY A 656 12.20 23.61 -6.77
CA GLY A 656 11.08 23.28 -7.65
C GLY A 656 11.35 22.68 -9.03
N ASP A 657 12.37 21.85 -9.24
CA ASP A 657 12.70 21.31 -10.57
C ASP A 657 13.20 19.85 -10.59
N SER A 658 13.03 19.03 -9.53
CA SER A 658 13.27 17.58 -9.68
C SER A 658 12.02 16.90 -10.24
N PRO A 659 12.01 16.38 -11.48
CA PRO A 659 10.91 15.59 -12.01
C PRO A 659 10.80 14.19 -11.36
N HIS A 660 11.68 13.84 -10.42
CA HIS A 660 11.71 12.53 -9.78
C HIS A 660 10.71 12.46 -8.61
N SER A 661 9.83 11.45 -8.63
CA SER A 661 9.01 11.10 -7.48
C SER A 661 9.90 10.66 -6.32
N GLN A 662 9.59 11.07 -5.09
CA GLN A 662 10.25 10.47 -3.93
C GLN A 662 9.80 9.01 -3.79
N GLU A 663 10.75 8.08 -3.81
CA GLU A 663 10.49 6.66 -3.66
C GLU A 663 10.51 6.25 -2.18
N TYR A 664 9.39 5.71 -1.72
CA TYR A 664 9.26 5.27 -0.32
C TYR A 664 9.98 3.95 -0.11
N LEU A 665 10.46 3.76 1.11
CA LEU A 665 11.04 2.50 1.52
C LEU A 665 9.97 1.39 1.53
N PHE A 666 10.34 0.26 0.96
CA PHE A 666 9.58 -0.99 1.02
C PHE A 666 10.41 -2.07 1.72
N ASP A 667 9.77 -3.11 2.22
CA ASP A 667 10.38 -4.16 3.05
C ASP A 667 11.46 -5.02 2.36
N GLY A 668 11.69 -4.85 1.06
CA GLY A 668 12.65 -5.65 0.31
C GLY A 668 12.21 -7.10 0.05
N SER A 669 10.98 -7.50 0.43
CA SER A 669 10.52 -8.88 0.36
C SER A 669 10.81 -9.55 -0.99
N LEU A 670 11.24 -10.82 -0.96
CA LEU A 670 11.70 -11.62 -2.12
C LEU A 670 13.05 -11.22 -2.74
N SER A 671 13.68 -10.13 -2.32
CA SER A 671 15.06 -9.83 -2.73
C SER A 671 16.07 -10.70 -2.00
N TRP A 672 17.27 -10.84 -2.54
CA TRP A 672 18.34 -11.55 -1.87
C TRP A 672 18.80 -10.82 -0.59
N PRO A 673 19.15 -11.55 0.48
CA PRO A 673 19.63 -10.95 1.71
C PRO A 673 21.01 -10.30 1.52
N ALA A 674 21.20 -9.17 2.18
CA ALA A 674 22.44 -8.44 2.33
C ALA A 674 22.91 -8.54 3.78
N ILE A 675 24.23 -8.54 4.01
CA ILE A 675 24.83 -8.68 5.34
C ILE A 675 25.39 -7.33 5.79
N ILE A 676 24.98 -6.89 6.98
CA ILE A 676 25.52 -5.68 7.62
C ILE A 676 26.89 -6.01 8.20
N THR A 677 27.93 -5.33 7.73
CA THR A 677 29.29 -5.45 8.27
C THR A 677 29.72 -4.13 8.90
N ARG A 678 30.88 -4.13 9.56
CA ARG A 678 31.49 -2.90 10.08
C ARG A 678 31.96 -1.95 8.97
N ASP A 679 32.31 -2.50 7.81
CA ASP A 679 32.96 -1.77 6.71
C ASP A 679 32.00 -1.38 5.59
N GLY A 680 30.77 -1.91 5.59
CA GLY A 680 29.79 -1.73 4.52
C GLY A 680 28.65 -2.75 4.58
N LEU A 681 27.81 -2.73 3.56
CA LEU A 681 26.79 -3.73 3.28
C LEU A 681 27.28 -4.67 2.17
N ASP A 682 27.46 -5.95 2.50
CA ASP A 682 27.77 -6.97 1.50
C ASP A 682 26.47 -7.52 0.91
N ALA A 683 26.24 -7.26 -0.38
CA ALA A 683 24.99 -7.61 -1.06
C ALA A 683 25.26 -8.07 -2.49
N THR A 684 24.30 -8.79 -3.09
CA THR A 684 24.36 -9.19 -4.49
C THR A 684 23.28 -8.52 -5.30
N PHE A 685 23.69 -7.86 -6.38
CA PHE A 685 22.79 -7.15 -7.27
C PHE A 685 22.95 -7.63 -8.70
N ALA A 686 21.96 -7.30 -9.50
CA ALA A 686 22.14 -7.22 -10.94
C ALA A 686 22.74 -5.87 -11.28
N THR A 687 23.76 -5.87 -12.12
CA THR A 687 24.53 -4.67 -12.43
C THR A 687 24.39 -4.31 -13.90
N PHE A 688 24.30 -3.01 -14.16
CA PHE A 688 24.18 -2.44 -15.48
C PHE A 688 25.22 -1.34 -15.66
N GLU A 689 25.78 -1.28 -16.87
CA GLU A 689 26.73 -0.24 -17.24
C GLU A 689 25.99 1.05 -17.57
N ILE A 690 26.55 2.17 -17.13
CA ILE A 690 26.13 3.49 -17.58
C ILE A 690 26.87 3.75 -18.89
N PRO A 691 26.19 3.81 -20.05
CA PRO A 691 26.87 3.99 -21.34
C PRO A 691 27.66 5.30 -21.34
N GLU A 692 28.82 5.34 -21.98
CA GLU A 692 29.54 6.59 -22.22
C GLU A 692 28.69 7.52 -23.08
N LEU A 693 28.81 8.84 -22.89
CA LEU A 693 28.27 9.78 -23.85
C LEU A 693 29.04 9.55 -25.13
N GLU A 694 28.38 9.06 -26.18
CA GLU A 694 28.95 9.17 -27.52
C GLU A 694 29.31 10.64 -27.69
N GLN A 695 30.61 10.95 -27.79
CA GLN A 695 31.04 12.24 -28.29
C GLN A 695 30.40 12.33 -29.67
N GLU A 696 29.31 13.11 -29.80
CA GLU A 696 28.77 13.49 -31.09
C GLU A 696 29.98 13.94 -31.90
N SER A 697 30.34 13.14 -32.89
CA SER A 697 31.53 13.35 -33.69
C SER A 697 31.46 14.78 -34.19
N SER A 698 32.42 15.58 -33.78
CA SER A 698 32.62 16.96 -34.20
C SER A 698 33.09 16.97 -35.66
N SER A 699 32.22 16.55 -36.57
CA SER A 699 32.41 16.59 -38.02
C SER A 699 31.41 17.57 -38.63
N SER A 700 31.68 18.86 -38.44
CA SER A 700 31.44 19.91 -39.45
C SER A 700 31.84 21.27 -38.87
N SER A 701 33.16 21.44 -38.76
CA SER A 701 33.82 22.74 -38.83
C SER A 701 33.52 23.40 -40.19
N SER A 702 32.39 24.08 -40.30
CA SER A 702 32.23 25.22 -41.21
C SER A 702 31.19 26.18 -40.61
N SER A 703 31.62 26.88 -39.56
CA SER A 703 30.86 27.94 -38.92
C SER A 703 30.71 29.11 -39.90
N SER A 704 29.65 29.11 -40.70
CA SER A 704 29.25 30.31 -41.42
C SER A 704 28.70 31.34 -40.42
N PRO A 705 28.91 32.65 -40.64
CA PRO A 705 28.48 33.73 -39.73
C PRO A 705 26.97 33.72 -39.40
N LEU A 706 26.14 33.07 -40.23
CA LEU A 706 24.70 32.97 -40.03
C LEU A 706 24.32 32.20 -38.76
N GLN A 707 25.14 31.25 -38.30
CA GLN A 707 24.78 30.42 -37.15
C GLN A 707 24.92 31.17 -35.81
N HIS A 708 25.86 32.12 -35.72
CA HIS A 708 25.99 32.99 -34.55
C HIS A 708 24.83 33.99 -34.43
N VAL A 709 24.33 34.48 -35.58
CA VAL A 709 23.16 35.37 -35.63
C VAL A 709 21.88 34.63 -35.22
N LEU A 710 21.69 33.39 -35.69
CA LEU A 710 20.54 32.55 -35.34
C LEU A 710 20.52 32.16 -33.84
N THR A 711 21.69 31.88 -33.25
CA THR A 711 21.76 31.50 -31.82
C THR A 711 21.45 32.70 -30.90
N ASN A 712 21.90 33.91 -31.26
CA ASN A 712 21.58 35.12 -30.49
C ASN A 712 20.11 35.58 -30.65
N LEU A 713 19.50 35.34 -31.81
CA LEU A 713 18.07 35.63 -32.02
C LEU A 713 17.16 34.64 -31.28
N ALA A 714 17.54 33.36 -31.20
CA ALA A 714 16.79 32.32 -30.49
C ALA A 714 16.69 32.55 -28.96
N GLN A 715 17.64 33.29 -28.36
CA GLN A 715 17.56 33.66 -26.94
C GLN A 715 16.62 34.85 -26.67
N LYS A 716 16.33 35.70 -27.66
CA LYS A 716 15.50 36.90 -27.48
C LYS A 716 14.02 36.70 -27.81
N PHE A 717 13.67 35.69 -28.62
CA PHE A 717 12.28 35.41 -28.98
C PHE A 717 12.00 33.90 -28.97
N PRO A 718 11.24 33.38 -27.98
CA PRO A 718 10.93 31.96 -27.89
C PRO A 718 9.90 31.59 -28.96
N TRP A 719 10.36 31.12 -30.12
CA TRP A 719 9.48 30.55 -31.13
C TRP A 719 8.97 29.16 -30.68
N PRO A 720 7.66 28.87 -30.79
CA PRO A 720 7.09 27.56 -30.50
C PRO A 720 7.49 26.61 -31.62
N GLY A 721 8.64 25.96 -31.44
CA GLY A 721 9.31 25.14 -32.45
C GLY A 721 10.74 24.81 -32.08
N SER A 722 11.32 25.54 -31.11
CA SER A 722 12.47 25.09 -30.33
C SER A 722 12.08 23.80 -29.60
N ARG A 723 12.28 22.64 -30.25
CA ARG A 723 12.53 21.40 -29.54
C ARG A 723 13.77 21.68 -28.67
N ARG A 724 13.55 22.06 -27.40
CA ARG A 724 14.59 21.98 -26.38
C ARG A 724 15.23 20.62 -26.61
N ARG A 725 16.53 20.57 -26.94
CA ARG A 725 17.28 19.32 -27.07
C ARG A 725 17.00 18.56 -25.77
N GLN A 726 16.12 17.56 -25.85
CA GLN A 726 15.63 16.87 -24.67
C GLN A 726 16.80 16.00 -24.23
N LEU A 727 17.38 16.31 -23.07
CA LEU A 727 18.54 15.59 -22.56
C LEU A 727 18.25 14.08 -22.54
N SER A 728 19.23 13.28 -22.95
CA SER A 728 19.14 11.83 -22.81
C SER A 728 19.02 11.46 -21.33
N GLN A 729 18.35 10.34 -21.01
CA GLN A 729 18.25 9.88 -19.61
C GLN A 729 19.63 9.70 -18.97
N ILE A 730 20.62 9.27 -19.76
CA ILE A 730 22.01 9.10 -19.34
C ILE A 730 22.62 10.45 -18.94
N GLN A 731 22.39 11.52 -19.71
CA GLN A 731 22.90 12.85 -19.39
C GLN A 731 22.27 13.37 -18.09
N ILE A 732 20.94 13.23 -17.94
CA ILE A 732 20.23 13.61 -16.72
C ILE A 732 20.81 12.87 -15.51
N LEU A 733 21.00 11.56 -15.64
CA LEU A 733 21.55 10.72 -14.59
C LEU A 733 22.99 11.15 -14.22
N ARG A 734 23.85 11.37 -15.22
CA ARG A 734 25.23 11.81 -14.99
C ARG A 734 25.30 13.16 -14.28
N ASP A 735 24.53 14.14 -14.75
CA ASP A 735 24.51 15.49 -14.21
C ASP A 735 23.93 15.52 -12.79
N HIS A 736 22.85 14.75 -12.55
CA HIS A 736 22.19 14.69 -11.25
C HIS A 736 23.07 14.07 -10.16
N PHE A 737 23.82 13.01 -10.49
CA PHE A 737 24.67 12.30 -9.51
C PHE A 737 26.14 12.72 -9.53
N HIS A 738 26.51 13.71 -10.36
CA HIS A 738 27.90 14.17 -10.51
C HIS A 738 28.89 13.01 -10.74
N LEU A 739 28.53 12.12 -11.68
CA LEU A 739 29.25 10.87 -11.89
C LEU A 739 30.70 11.05 -12.35
N GLU A 740 31.06 12.23 -12.88
CA GLU A 740 32.42 12.60 -13.23
C GLU A 740 33.39 12.58 -12.05
N ARG A 741 32.88 12.64 -10.81
CA ARG A 741 33.69 12.57 -9.59
C ARG A 741 34.17 11.15 -9.26
N TYR A 742 33.58 10.14 -9.87
CA TYR A 742 33.88 8.73 -9.59
C TYR A 742 34.65 8.11 -10.76
N LYS A 743 35.63 7.24 -10.45
CA LYS A 743 36.37 6.49 -11.49
C LYS A 743 35.45 5.48 -12.20
N HIS A 744 34.52 4.91 -11.45
CA HIS A 744 33.55 3.94 -11.95
C HIS A 744 32.16 4.23 -11.40
N SER A 745 31.12 3.90 -12.17
CA SER A 745 29.73 4.03 -11.74
C SER A 745 28.89 2.89 -12.29
N LEU A 746 27.89 2.44 -11.53
CA LEU A 746 26.99 1.35 -11.91
C LEU A 746 25.55 1.68 -11.55
N LEU A 747 24.63 1.06 -12.29
CA LEU A 747 23.24 0.95 -11.88
C LEU A 747 23.00 -0.46 -11.33
N LEU A 748 22.28 -0.54 -10.21
CA LEU A 748 21.96 -1.80 -9.54
C LEU A 748 20.45 -2.05 -9.59
N LEU A 749 20.06 -3.32 -9.64
CA LEU A 749 18.72 -3.80 -9.30
C LEU A 749 18.80 -4.94 -8.28
N PRO A 750 17.82 -5.07 -7.38
CA PRO A 750 17.80 -6.17 -6.42
C PRO A 750 17.51 -7.49 -7.15
N VAL A 751 18.29 -8.53 -6.84
CA VAL A 751 18.09 -9.88 -7.39
C VAL A 751 16.97 -10.58 -6.64
N VAL A 752 16.06 -11.25 -7.35
CA VAL A 752 15.00 -12.06 -6.73
C VAL A 752 15.58 -13.40 -6.28
N ALA A 753 15.28 -13.83 -5.05
CA ALA A 753 15.77 -15.09 -4.50
C ALA A 753 15.30 -16.32 -5.31
N ASN A 754 14.06 -16.28 -5.83
CA ASN A 754 13.35 -17.41 -6.47
C ASN A 754 12.78 -17.10 -7.87
N SER A 755 13.42 -16.26 -8.71
CA SER A 755 12.87 -16.05 -10.06
C SER A 755 13.05 -17.29 -10.94
N SER A 756 11.95 -17.81 -11.47
CA SER A 756 11.95 -18.42 -12.80
C SER A 756 12.53 -17.40 -13.80
N ARG A 757 13.26 -17.87 -14.82
CA ARG A 757 14.20 -17.07 -15.62
C ARG A 757 13.60 -15.88 -16.41
N SER A 758 12.30 -15.61 -16.34
CA SER A 758 11.62 -14.60 -17.15
C SER A 758 11.78 -13.16 -16.61
N ALA A 759 11.97 -12.95 -15.30
CA ALA A 759 12.24 -11.63 -14.72
C ALA A 759 13.23 -11.72 -13.52
N PRO A 760 14.55 -11.59 -13.74
CA PRO A 760 15.56 -11.82 -12.68
C PRO A 760 15.66 -10.73 -11.60
N PHE A 761 14.88 -9.64 -11.70
CA PHE A 761 15.01 -8.47 -10.82
C PHE A 761 13.67 -8.09 -10.16
N ASN A 762 13.72 -7.71 -8.88
CA ASN A 762 12.53 -7.28 -8.14
C ASN A 762 12.26 -5.80 -8.50
N ALA A 763 11.20 -5.53 -9.26
CA ALA A 763 10.83 -4.16 -9.56
C ALA A 763 10.41 -3.44 -8.28
N TYR A 764 10.75 -2.15 -8.15
CA TYR A 764 10.21 -1.29 -7.12
C TYR A 764 8.68 -1.35 -7.16
N ARG A 765 8.09 -1.56 -5.99
CA ARG A 765 6.66 -1.92 -5.85
C ARG A 765 5.78 -0.74 -5.47
N GLY A 766 6.38 0.40 -5.17
CA GLY A 766 5.66 1.65 -5.06
C GLY A 766 5.26 2.18 -6.43
N ARG A 767 4.62 3.34 -6.45
CA ARG A 767 4.29 4.04 -7.68
C ARG A 767 5.58 4.46 -8.41
N SER A 768 5.80 3.96 -9.61
CA SER A 768 6.86 4.39 -10.53
C SER A 768 6.33 4.42 -11.96
N ASN A 769 6.83 5.27 -12.85
CA ASN A 769 6.54 5.19 -14.29
C ASN A 769 7.56 4.32 -15.04
N GLY A 770 8.53 3.72 -14.33
CA GLY A 770 9.66 3.02 -14.93
C GLY A 770 10.43 2.11 -13.98
N LEU A 771 11.66 1.73 -14.36
CA LEU A 771 12.52 0.88 -13.52
C LEU A 771 13.31 1.75 -12.52
N LEU A 772 13.18 1.46 -11.23
CA LEU A 772 13.95 2.13 -10.19
C LEU A 772 15.33 1.48 -10.01
N PHE A 773 16.37 2.15 -10.48
CA PHE A 773 17.75 1.73 -10.25
C PHE A 773 18.32 2.37 -8.99
N ALA A 774 19.22 1.67 -8.31
CA ALA A 774 20.15 2.32 -7.40
C ALA A 774 21.40 2.76 -8.19
N VAL A 775 21.93 3.93 -7.88
CA VAL A 775 23.13 4.50 -8.50
C VAL A 775 24.27 4.44 -7.49
N VAL A 776 25.39 3.83 -7.89
CA VAL A 776 26.59 3.72 -7.06
C VAL A 776 27.83 4.22 -7.80
N GLY A 777 28.75 4.82 -7.06
CA GLY A 777 30.04 5.32 -7.57
C GLY A 777 31.23 4.70 -6.82
N SER A 778 32.36 4.52 -7.48
CA SER A 778 33.59 4.00 -6.86
C SER A 778 34.80 4.84 -7.22
N HIS A 779 35.64 5.13 -6.22
CA HIS A 779 36.98 5.70 -6.40
C HIS A 779 38.07 4.62 -6.49
N ASP A 780 37.71 3.37 -6.18
CA ASP A 780 38.62 2.22 -6.14
C ASP A 780 38.82 1.67 -7.56
N GLU A 781 40.08 1.59 -7.99
CA GLU A 781 40.45 1.03 -9.31
C GLU A 781 40.07 -0.45 -9.40
N ASP A 782 40.17 -1.18 -8.29
CA ASP A 782 39.81 -2.59 -8.20
C ASP A 782 38.31 -2.82 -8.03
N ARG A 783 37.51 -1.74 -7.91
CA ARG A 783 36.04 -1.79 -7.77
C ARG A 783 35.58 -2.64 -6.58
N ARG A 784 36.34 -2.67 -5.48
CA ARG A 784 36.02 -3.47 -4.27
C ARG A 784 34.99 -2.78 -3.39
N THR A 785 34.97 -1.45 -3.37
CA THR A 785 34.04 -0.65 -2.56
C THR A 785 33.24 0.32 -3.42
N TRP A 786 31.97 0.49 -3.08
CA TRP A 786 31.01 1.32 -3.83
C TRP A 786 30.26 2.25 -2.88
N HIS A 787 30.14 3.52 -3.23
CA HIS A 787 29.39 4.51 -2.48
C HIS A 787 27.96 4.58 -3.02
N TRP A 788 26.98 4.53 -2.13
CA TRP A 788 25.58 4.78 -2.47
C TRP A 788 25.37 6.25 -2.84
N LEU A 789 24.86 6.52 -4.05
CA LEU A 789 24.60 7.89 -4.51
C LEU A 789 23.12 8.26 -4.46
N GLY A 790 22.23 7.29 -4.68
CA GLY A 790 20.78 7.49 -4.64
C GLY A 790 20.04 6.52 -5.56
N THR A 791 18.79 6.86 -5.86
CA THR A 791 17.91 6.11 -6.76
C THR A 791 17.59 6.91 -8.02
N PHE A 792 17.40 6.21 -9.14
CA PHE A 792 17.02 6.82 -10.41
C PHE A 792 15.92 6.01 -11.10
N GLU A 793 14.75 6.61 -11.29
CA GLU A 793 13.67 6.03 -12.08
C GLU A 793 13.94 6.21 -13.57
N TRP A 794 14.10 5.09 -14.28
CA TRP A 794 14.31 5.05 -15.72
C TRP A 794 12.98 4.98 -16.47
N ASP A 795 12.62 6.05 -17.19
CA ASP A 795 11.39 6.14 -18.00
C ASP A 795 11.40 5.09 -19.10
N LEU A 796 10.47 4.13 -19.02
CA LEU A 796 10.34 3.05 -20.01
C LEU A 796 9.84 3.56 -21.38
N ASN A 797 9.27 4.76 -21.44
CA ASN A 797 8.85 5.38 -22.70
C ASN A 797 10.02 6.02 -23.46
N ARG A 798 11.23 6.06 -22.87
CA ARG A 798 12.44 6.64 -23.47
C ARG A 798 13.57 5.61 -23.57
N PRO A 799 13.49 4.63 -24.48
CA PRO A 799 14.59 3.69 -24.74
C PRO A 799 15.87 4.40 -25.23
N PRO A 800 17.05 3.74 -25.17
CA PRO A 800 17.29 2.35 -24.77
C PRO A 800 17.39 2.14 -23.26
N LEU A 801 17.24 0.89 -22.80
CA LEU A 801 17.59 0.50 -21.43
C LEU A 801 19.12 0.41 -21.27
N PRO A 802 19.65 0.64 -20.05
CA PRO A 802 21.07 0.41 -19.75
C PRO A 802 21.49 -1.03 -20.09
N LYS A 803 22.72 -1.20 -20.58
CA LYS A 803 23.25 -2.53 -20.93
C LYS A 803 23.50 -3.32 -19.65
N LYS A 804 22.89 -4.51 -19.53
CA LYS A 804 23.15 -5.44 -18.43
C LYS A 804 24.61 -5.88 -18.45
N ARG A 805 25.30 -5.72 -17.32
CA ARG A 805 26.68 -6.14 -17.10
C ARG A 805 26.74 -7.56 -16.55
N LYS A 806 26.13 -7.80 -15.39
CA LYS A 806 26.02 -9.11 -14.75
C LYS A 806 24.64 -9.29 -14.14
N GLU A 807 24.12 -10.52 -14.21
CA GLU A 807 22.85 -10.86 -13.55
C GLU A 807 22.98 -10.95 -12.04
N ARG A 808 24.14 -11.38 -11.55
CA ARG A 808 24.49 -11.47 -10.13
C ARG A 808 25.93 -11.03 -9.95
N GLU A 809 26.13 -10.00 -9.17
CA GLU A 809 27.44 -9.48 -8.79
C GLU A 809 27.42 -9.08 -7.32
N LYS A 810 28.43 -9.55 -6.56
CA LYS A 810 28.65 -9.09 -5.19
C LYS A 810 29.17 -7.66 -5.21
N VAL A 811 28.58 -6.81 -4.40
CA VAL A 811 28.89 -5.38 -4.28
C VAL A 811 28.93 -5.04 -2.79
N LEU A 812 30.07 -4.53 -2.33
CA LEU A 812 30.20 -3.96 -0.99
C LEU A 812 29.90 -2.47 -1.04
N ILE A 813 28.76 -2.07 -0.47
CA ILE A 813 28.33 -0.67 -0.44
C ILE A 813 28.77 -0.03 0.90
N VAL A 814 29.51 1.07 0.87
CA VAL A 814 30.15 1.68 2.06
C VAL A 814 29.56 3.03 2.47
#